data_AF-A0A6C0FQV4-F1
#
_entry.id   AF-A0A6C0FQV4-F1
#
_cell.length_a   1.000
_cell.length_b   1.000
_cell.length_c   1.000
_cell.angle_alpha   90.00
_cell.angle_beta   90.00
_cell.angle_gamma   90.00
#
_symmetry.space_group_name_H-M   'P 1'
#
loop_
_entity.id
_entity.type
_entity.pdbx_description
1 polymer ?
#
loop_
_entity_poly.entity_id
_entity_poly.type
_entity_poly.pdbx_seq_one_letter_code
_entity_poly.pdbx_strand_id
1 'polypeptide(L)'
;MNQKIEEINRLRAQLLNEMHSNGEGEAPSPSLMHGNKSFIRMQDIKIACIMDEFTFNCFAPECNLQQVTPSDWKNELEVFQPDMFFLESAWRGLNGLWKAKIDYFSDELIELLSYCKVNNIPVIFWNKEDPVFHDTFQQAARYADYVFTTDIDCVKSYKTIVNHDRVFLLPFAAQTKYHNPIERFERENKFCFAGAYYKRYKDRTRDLETFVDAITSEKQLDIYDRNYFDKNTEYRFPRKYRTLIKGYLKANDIGKAYKGYRFNVNMNSVKQSQSMCARRVFELLASNTVTFSNYSRAIRNLLGDLVICTDDGRRIRDEIRKFDDAEYYNKFRLVGLRKVLSEHTYRIRFAYIIEKVFGKQNDFSKRVAVVAKAGSKEDINRIREQFNKQTYTNKRLYICAAYEYVSDDEVELFARSEEAIVRLREESQYIAILSIDDYYGSNYLQDLVLALEYGDETAITKATYFAQVNDRVVKQNSDNSYKYVESACVRRSLLTLDRITNADIERYIENVNDAEIGSRSLSIDEYNYAMNVAAAVCKEADDLRIQDTGIVLSSLDHVVESIHAGNAMVTGSIRPLNESECYLSKSKSLLIVDDYPSYSDLYRNGFIHSRVVEYHDRGHSVDVFRFSERHRAGFSEFNGIDIASGYYEEINHLLFYAKHNTVLLHFLTKALWDGIKSSVKGKRIVVWVHGAEIQPWWRRKHNFQARHDKDALQHESEQRLAFWRELFHLAKQETGYDLHFVFVSQYLVATAFEDLNMDLPLEKFSIIHNYINGEVFKYRTKDRSLRTKILSIRPFANHNYGNDLTVKTILLLSSLPIFRELEFRIIGKGELFKETVKPIRKFKNVIIEERFLRQEEIAELHQHYGVFLVPTRMDSQGVSRDEAMSSGLVPITTNVAAIPEFVDSSCGMLVDAEDFHGLADCIIELYQNPDLFERLSWNASQRVRVQSGVQQTIIRELELLK
;
A
#
# COMPACT_ATOMS: atom_id res chain seq x y z
N MET A 1 -38.83 24.48 -35.29
CA MET A 1 -37.88 23.77 -34.41
C MET A 1 -36.48 24.36 -34.54
N ASN A 2 -35.90 24.45 -35.75
CA ASN A 2 -34.58 25.09 -35.97
C ASN A 2 -34.52 26.58 -35.57
N GLN A 3 -35.58 27.36 -35.81
CA GLN A 3 -35.63 28.78 -35.36
C GLN A 3 -35.64 28.94 -33.84
N LYS A 4 -36.32 28.05 -33.09
CA LYS A 4 -36.29 28.07 -31.61
C LYS A 4 -34.92 27.65 -31.07
N ILE A 5 -34.23 26.72 -31.74
CA ILE A 5 -32.87 26.29 -31.38
C ILE A 5 -31.87 27.42 -31.66
N GLU A 6 -32.01 28.15 -32.77
CA GLU A 6 -31.20 29.34 -33.05
C GLU A 6 -31.46 30.48 -32.06
N GLU A 7 -32.72 30.69 -31.65
CA GLU A 7 -33.09 31.69 -30.66
C GLU A 7 -32.56 31.37 -29.25
N ILE A 8 -32.63 30.10 -28.84
CA ILE A 8 -32.02 29.59 -27.59
C ILE A 8 -30.49 29.72 -27.64
N ASN A 9 -29.85 29.38 -28.76
CA ASN A 9 -28.40 29.52 -28.91
C ASN A 9 -27.97 31.00 -28.91
N ARG A 10 -28.80 31.91 -29.44
CA ARG A 10 -28.57 33.36 -29.37
C ARG A 10 -28.70 33.91 -27.95
N LEU A 11 -29.75 33.51 -27.22
CA LEU A 11 -29.96 33.88 -25.83
C LEU A 11 -28.86 33.31 -24.92
N ARG A 12 -28.42 32.06 -25.14
CA ARG A 12 -27.24 31.48 -24.48
C ARG A 12 -25.97 32.27 -24.77
N ALA A 13 -25.74 32.68 -26.01
CA ALA A 13 -24.58 33.50 -26.37
C ALA A 13 -24.63 34.92 -25.77
N GLN A 14 -25.81 35.52 -25.65
CA GLN A 14 -26.00 36.81 -24.99
C GLN A 14 -25.77 36.73 -23.48
N LEU A 15 -26.31 35.71 -22.80
CA LEU A 15 -26.06 35.45 -21.38
C LEU A 15 -24.57 35.16 -21.10
N LEU A 16 -23.91 34.36 -21.94
CA LEU A 16 -22.47 34.09 -21.83
C LEU A 16 -21.63 35.37 -22.04
N ASN A 17 -22.04 36.26 -22.94
CA ASN A 17 -21.36 37.54 -23.16
C ASN A 17 -21.59 38.55 -22.03
N GLU A 18 -22.80 38.64 -21.46
CA GLU A 18 -23.09 39.47 -20.28
C GLU A 18 -22.34 38.96 -19.03
N MET A 19 -22.08 37.65 -18.95
CA MET A 19 -21.24 37.05 -17.91
C MET A 19 -19.75 37.35 -18.10
N HIS A 20 -19.27 37.49 -19.35
CA HIS A 20 -17.87 37.85 -19.63
C HIS A 20 -17.59 39.36 -19.52
N SER A 21 -18.58 40.22 -19.77
CA SER A 21 -18.39 41.69 -19.71
C SER A 21 -18.25 42.25 -18.28
N ASN A 22 -18.49 41.46 -17.23
CA ASN A 22 -18.26 41.85 -15.83
C ASN A 22 -16.90 41.36 -15.27
N GLY A 23 -15.99 40.89 -16.14
CA GLY A 23 -14.75 40.18 -15.75
C GLY A 23 -13.42 40.91 -15.96
N GLU A 24 -13.39 42.22 -16.23
CA GLU A 24 -12.13 43.00 -16.36
C GLU A 24 -11.78 43.79 -15.07
N GLY A 25 -12.15 43.27 -13.90
CA GLY A 25 -11.67 43.75 -12.60
C GLY A 25 -10.80 42.68 -11.93
N GLU A 26 -9.71 43.09 -11.26
CA GLU A 26 -8.88 42.22 -10.43
C GLU A 26 -9.74 41.25 -9.60
N ALA A 27 -9.41 39.96 -9.66
CA ALA A 27 -10.10 38.92 -8.89
C ALA A 27 -10.11 39.31 -7.40
N PRO A 28 -11.27 39.33 -6.72
CA PRO A 28 -11.33 39.62 -5.30
C PRO A 28 -10.47 38.63 -4.51
N SER A 29 -9.81 39.12 -3.46
CA SER A 29 -8.95 38.29 -2.60
C SER A 29 -9.71 37.09 -1.99
N PRO A 30 -9.01 35.98 -1.69
CA PRO A 30 -9.58 34.64 -1.38
C PRO A 30 -10.52 34.52 -0.16
N SER A 31 -10.73 35.58 0.62
CA SER A 31 -11.48 35.55 1.89
C SER A 31 -12.86 36.23 1.86
N LEU A 32 -13.30 36.77 0.71
CA LEU A 32 -14.35 37.81 0.70
C LEU A 32 -15.59 37.55 -0.15
N MET A 33 -15.71 36.45 -0.90
CA MET A 33 -16.92 36.23 -1.73
C MET A 33 -18.16 35.84 -0.91
N HIS A 34 -17.99 35.06 0.17
CA HIS A 34 -19.09 34.55 0.99
C HIS A 34 -18.62 34.58 2.46
N GLY A 35 -19.07 35.56 3.25
CA GLY A 35 -18.46 35.94 4.53
C GLY A 35 -18.24 34.79 5.54
N ASN A 36 -17.31 35.01 6.48
CA ASN A 36 -16.97 34.09 7.57
C ASN A 36 -18.20 33.74 8.43
N LYS A 37 -18.90 32.65 8.11
CA LYS A 37 -19.92 32.06 8.99
C LYS A 37 -19.26 31.09 9.96
N SER A 38 -19.55 31.26 11.24
CA SER A 38 -19.19 30.29 12.28
C SER A 38 -20.43 29.48 12.67
N PHE A 39 -20.22 28.18 12.86
CA PHE A 39 -21.27 27.23 13.21
C PHE A 39 -20.88 26.53 14.50
N ILE A 40 -21.84 26.42 15.44
CA ILE A 40 -21.61 25.71 16.71
C ILE A 40 -21.62 24.20 16.47
N ARG A 41 -22.51 23.70 15.60
CA ARG A 41 -22.61 22.28 15.23
C ARG A 41 -22.75 22.12 13.72
N MET A 42 -22.24 21.01 13.19
CA MET A 42 -22.39 20.67 11.77
C MET A 42 -23.85 20.51 11.34
N GLN A 43 -24.72 20.01 12.24
CA GLN A 43 -26.14 19.80 11.96
C GLN A 43 -26.92 21.10 11.77
N ASP A 44 -26.37 22.23 12.20
CA ASP A 44 -27.01 23.55 12.05
C ASP A 44 -26.81 24.12 10.63
N ILE A 45 -25.90 23.56 9.85
CA ILE A 45 -25.56 24.01 8.49
C ILE A 45 -26.64 23.56 7.51
N LYS A 46 -27.22 24.50 6.76
CA LYS A 46 -28.27 24.24 5.78
C LYS A 46 -27.70 24.11 4.37
N ILE A 47 -27.98 23.00 3.71
CA ILE A 47 -27.50 22.73 2.35
C ILE A 47 -28.67 22.35 1.45
N ALA A 48 -28.88 23.13 0.40
CA ALA A 48 -29.74 22.71 -0.71
C ALA A 48 -28.89 21.91 -1.70
N CYS A 49 -29.44 20.85 -2.29
CA CYS A 49 -28.64 19.95 -3.13
C CYS A 49 -29.40 19.29 -4.27
N ILE A 50 -28.64 18.82 -5.25
CA ILE A 50 -29.07 17.83 -6.25
C ILE A 50 -28.11 16.65 -6.15
N MET A 51 -28.62 15.52 -5.63
CA MET A 51 -27.82 14.33 -5.35
C MET A 51 -28.54 13.04 -5.74
N ASP A 52 -27.77 12.04 -6.18
CA ASP A 52 -28.29 10.68 -6.26
C ASP A 52 -28.54 10.14 -4.84
N GLU A 53 -29.53 9.26 -4.69
CA GLU A 53 -30.00 8.72 -3.39
C GLU A 53 -28.85 8.21 -2.49
N PHE A 54 -27.87 7.53 -3.08
CA PHE A 54 -26.72 7.00 -2.34
C PHE A 54 -25.83 8.09 -1.74
N THR A 55 -25.67 9.22 -2.40
CA THR A 55 -24.84 10.32 -1.90
C THR A 55 -25.62 11.17 -0.90
N PHE A 56 -26.91 11.43 -1.18
CA PHE A 56 -27.80 12.09 -0.23
C PHE A 56 -27.80 11.37 1.13
N ASN A 57 -27.98 10.04 1.13
CA ASN A 57 -27.97 9.26 2.36
C ASN A 57 -26.64 9.32 3.11
N CYS A 58 -25.53 9.59 2.43
CA CYS A 58 -24.21 9.72 3.05
C CYS A 58 -24.02 11.06 3.78
N PHE A 59 -24.53 12.18 3.24
CA PHE A 59 -24.38 13.50 3.85
C PHE A 59 -25.55 13.90 4.77
N ALA A 60 -26.75 13.37 4.56
CA ALA A 60 -27.94 13.71 5.36
C ALA A 60 -27.77 13.56 6.89
N PRO A 61 -26.97 12.61 7.44
CA PRO A 61 -26.72 12.56 8.87
C PRO A 61 -25.82 13.69 9.42
N GLU A 62 -25.07 14.37 8.55
CA GLU A 62 -24.02 15.32 8.95
C GLU A 62 -24.52 16.76 9.04
N CYS A 63 -25.55 17.12 8.26
CA CYS A 63 -26.05 18.48 8.11
C CYS A 63 -27.57 18.53 7.90
N ASN A 64 -28.15 19.73 7.90
CA ASN A 64 -29.52 19.95 7.47
C ASN A 64 -29.56 19.99 5.93
N LEU A 65 -29.94 18.88 5.30
CA LEU A 65 -29.83 18.67 3.86
C LEU A 65 -31.20 18.60 3.19
N GLN A 66 -31.43 19.45 2.17
CA GLN A 66 -32.66 19.47 1.38
C GLN A 66 -32.37 19.22 -0.11
N GLN A 67 -33.03 18.23 -0.72
CA GLN A 67 -33.03 18.07 -2.18
C GLN A 67 -34.03 19.04 -2.82
N VAL A 68 -33.66 19.62 -3.97
CA VAL A 68 -34.54 20.51 -4.74
C VAL A 68 -35.14 19.82 -5.96
N THR A 69 -36.29 20.31 -6.45
CA THR A 69 -36.98 19.83 -7.65
C THR A 69 -36.77 20.76 -8.84
N PRO A 70 -36.68 20.25 -10.08
CA PRO A 70 -36.48 21.12 -11.24
C PRO A 70 -37.67 22.05 -11.50
N SER A 71 -38.86 21.73 -11.00
CA SER A 71 -40.08 22.53 -11.20
C SER A 71 -40.33 23.61 -10.15
N ASP A 72 -39.78 23.47 -8.94
CA ASP A 72 -40.07 24.39 -7.81
C ASP A 72 -38.81 24.82 -7.03
N TRP A 73 -37.61 24.60 -7.58
CA TRP A 73 -36.35 24.90 -6.90
C TRP A 73 -36.30 26.31 -6.31
N LYS A 74 -36.88 27.31 -6.99
CA LYS A 74 -36.82 28.71 -6.54
C LYS A 74 -37.52 28.92 -5.20
N ASN A 75 -38.78 28.48 -5.11
CA ASN A 75 -39.55 28.56 -3.88
C ASN A 75 -38.92 27.69 -2.78
N GLU A 76 -38.42 26.51 -3.12
CA GLU A 76 -37.72 25.63 -2.18
C GLU A 76 -36.46 26.29 -1.59
N LEU A 77 -35.66 27.00 -2.40
CA LEU A 77 -34.49 27.76 -1.93
C LEU A 77 -34.90 28.98 -1.08
N GLU A 78 -35.93 29.72 -1.50
CA GLU A 78 -36.45 30.89 -0.78
C GLU A 78 -36.98 30.53 0.61
N VAL A 79 -37.65 29.38 0.74
CA VAL A 79 -38.16 28.88 2.04
C VAL A 79 -37.03 28.32 2.90
N PHE A 80 -36.13 27.54 2.31
CA PHE A 80 -35.10 26.83 3.08
C PHE A 80 -33.97 27.74 3.56
N GLN A 81 -33.60 28.75 2.75
CA GLN A 81 -32.49 29.68 2.99
C GLN A 81 -31.18 28.94 3.26
N PRO A 82 -30.62 28.23 2.25
CA PRO A 82 -29.41 27.44 2.43
C PRO A 82 -28.16 28.31 2.63
N ASP A 83 -27.21 27.78 3.39
CA ASP A 83 -25.87 28.36 3.54
C ASP A 83 -24.97 28.12 2.32
N MET A 84 -25.24 27.04 1.57
CA MET A 84 -24.57 26.68 0.32
C MET A 84 -25.45 25.77 -0.54
N PHE A 85 -25.15 25.70 -1.83
CA PHE A 85 -25.76 24.77 -2.77
C PHE A 85 -24.77 23.68 -3.20
N PHE A 86 -25.16 22.41 -3.08
CA PHE A 86 -24.31 21.26 -3.44
C PHE A 86 -24.88 20.52 -4.66
N LEU A 87 -24.16 20.60 -5.77
CA LEU A 87 -24.41 19.84 -7.00
C LEU A 87 -23.48 18.63 -7.11
N GLU A 88 -24.03 17.42 -7.04
CA GLU A 88 -23.31 16.20 -7.44
C GLU A 88 -23.41 16.02 -8.96
N SER A 89 -22.44 15.33 -9.57
CA SER A 89 -22.55 14.73 -10.91
C SER A 89 -23.59 13.59 -10.92
N ALA A 90 -24.85 13.90 -10.59
CA ALA A 90 -25.93 12.95 -10.38
C ALA A 90 -26.57 12.51 -11.70
N TRP A 91 -26.93 11.23 -11.79
CA TRP A 91 -27.58 10.67 -12.98
C TRP A 91 -29.10 10.73 -12.91
N ARG A 92 -29.67 10.71 -11.70
CA ARG A 92 -31.12 10.67 -11.46
C ARG A 92 -31.57 11.84 -10.60
N GLY A 93 -30.80 12.22 -9.59
CA GLY A 93 -31.22 13.16 -8.54
C GLY A 93 -32.46 12.68 -7.78
N LEU A 94 -33.15 13.61 -7.10
CA LEU A 94 -34.37 13.33 -6.34
C LEU A 94 -35.42 12.57 -7.16
N ASN A 95 -35.70 11.31 -6.79
CA ASN A 95 -36.70 10.44 -7.43
C ASN A 95 -36.59 10.33 -8.97
N GLY A 96 -35.41 10.59 -9.55
CA GLY A 96 -35.22 10.59 -11.01
C GLY A 96 -35.66 11.87 -11.72
N LEU A 97 -36.07 12.92 -11.01
CA LEU A 97 -36.55 14.18 -11.60
C LEU A 97 -35.45 14.96 -12.34
N TRP A 98 -34.19 14.78 -11.95
CA TRP A 98 -33.03 15.42 -12.57
C TRP A 98 -32.35 14.59 -13.66
N LYS A 99 -32.96 13.44 -14.03
CA LYS A 99 -32.42 12.56 -15.07
C LYS A 99 -32.24 13.33 -16.38
N ALA A 100 -31.05 13.21 -16.98
CA ALA A 100 -30.67 13.88 -18.22
C ALA A 100 -30.69 15.42 -18.16
N LYS A 101 -30.68 16.03 -16.96
CA LYS A 101 -30.68 17.50 -16.80
C LYS A 101 -29.31 18.06 -16.45
N ILE A 102 -28.48 17.30 -15.74
CA ILE A 102 -27.16 17.76 -15.28
C ILE A 102 -26.10 17.57 -16.37
N ASP A 103 -26.03 16.38 -16.96
CA ASP A 103 -25.14 16.02 -18.07
C ASP A 103 -25.45 16.77 -19.37
N TYR A 104 -26.72 17.09 -19.62
CA TYR A 104 -27.12 17.95 -20.75
C TYR A 104 -27.17 19.45 -20.40
N PHE A 105 -26.90 19.80 -19.15
CA PHE A 105 -26.86 21.17 -18.65
C PHE A 105 -28.14 21.96 -19.04
N SER A 106 -29.28 21.52 -18.49
CA SER A 106 -30.61 22.01 -18.85
C SER A 106 -30.87 23.44 -18.37
N ASP A 107 -31.88 24.09 -18.95
CA ASP A 107 -32.24 25.48 -18.64
C ASP A 107 -32.61 25.66 -17.16
N GLU A 108 -33.32 24.69 -16.56
CA GLU A 108 -33.68 24.76 -15.13
C GLU A 108 -32.46 24.73 -14.22
N LEU A 109 -31.42 23.97 -14.59
CA LEU A 109 -30.15 23.96 -13.85
C LEU A 109 -29.42 25.30 -14.00
N ILE A 110 -29.40 25.87 -15.20
CA ILE A 110 -28.78 27.18 -15.47
C ILE A 110 -29.47 28.27 -14.63
N GLU A 111 -30.80 28.32 -14.64
CA GLU A 111 -31.59 29.29 -13.87
C GLU A 111 -31.32 29.16 -12.36
N LEU A 112 -31.29 27.93 -11.84
CA LEU A 112 -31.01 27.65 -10.43
C LEU A 112 -29.62 28.13 -10.02
N LEU A 113 -28.58 27.73 -10.77
CA LEU A 113 -27.20 28.11 -10.46
C LEU A 113 -27.00 29.64 -10.57
N SER A 114 -27.67 30.27 -11.53
CA SER A 114 -27.68 31.73 -11.68
C SER A 114 -28.33 32.41 -10.48
N TYR A 115 -29.46 31.88 -9.97
CA TYR A 115 -30.09 32.37 -8.76
C TYR A 115 -29.18 32.26 -7.54
N CYS A 116 -28.47 31.14 -7.37
CA CYS A 116 -27.53 30.97 -6.26
C CYS A 116 -26.45 32.06 -6.30
N LYS A 117 -25.88 32.31 -7.48
CA LYS A 117 -24.86 33.35 -7.68
C LYS A 117 -25.39 34.76 -7.38
N VAL A 118 -26.61 35.10 -7.83
CA VAL A 118 -27.23 36.41 -7.56
C VAL A 118 -27.51 36.63 -6.07
N ASN A 119 -27.81 35.55 -5.32
CA ASN A 119 -28.12 35.61 -3.90
C ASN A 119 -26.93 35.32 -2.98
N ASN A 120 -25.69 35.28 -3.52
CA ASN A 120 -24.47 34.94 -2.76
C ASN A 120 -24.59 33.62 -1.99
N ILE A 121 -25.14 32.59 -2.64
CA ILE A 121 -25.15 31.21 -2.14
C ILE A 121 -23.99 30.48 -2.82
N PRO A 122 -22.94 30.05 -2.10
CA PRO A 122 -21.82 29.32 -2.67
C PRO A 122 -22.28 28.06 -3.40
N VAL A 123 -21.84 27.90 -4.65
CA VAL A 123 -22.13 26.71 -5.46
C VAL A 123 -20.94 25.75 -5.41
N ILE A 124 -21.21 24.54 -4.92
CA ILE A 124 -20.25 23.43 -4.88
C ILE A 124 -20.62 22.42 -5.94
N PHE A 125 -19.65 21.96 -6.72
CA PHE A 125 -19.79 20.84 -7.63
C PHE A 125 -18.89 19.67 -7.22
N TRP A 126 -19.41 18.45 -7.11
CA TRP A 126 -18.62 17.24 -6.89
C TRP A 126 -18.81 16.22 -8.00
N ASN A 127 -17.73 15.89 -8.71
CA ASN A 127 -17.75 14.79 -9.66
C ASN A 127 -17.30 13.48 -9.00
N LYS A 128 -18.26 12.57 -8.84
CA LYS A 128 -18.09 11.32 -8.10
C LYS A 128 -17.57 10.14 -8.94
N GLU A 129 -17.53 10.29 -10.26
CA GLU A 129 -17.16 9.20 -11.18
C GLU A 129 -16.01 9.58 -12.11
N ASP A 130 -15.19 10.56 -11.70
CA ASP A 130 -13.91 10.83 -12.36
C ASP A 130 -12.98 9.62 -12.23
N PRO A 131 -12.14 9.36 -13.23
CA PRO A 131 -11.94 10.14 -14.46
C PRO A 131 -12.91 9.75 -15.60
N VAL A 132 -13.81 8.79 -15.38
CA VAL A 132 -14.62 8.16 -16.44
C VAL A 132 -15.60 9.14 -17.08
N PHE A 133 -16.20 10.00 -16.27
CA PHE A 133 -17.22 10.96 -16.72
C PHE A 133 -16.77 12.42 -16.57
N HIS A 134 -15.46 12.65 -16.62
CA HIS A 134 -14.87 13.98 -16.53
C HIS A 134 -15.50 14.95 -17.55
N ASP A 135 -15.39 14.62 -18.85
CA ASP A 135 -15.89 15.45 -19.96
C ASP A 135 -17.42 15.66 -19.92
N THR A 136 -18.16 14.64 -19.45
CA THR A 136 -19.63 14.68 -19.41
C THR A 136 -20.16 15.81 -18.53
N PHE A 137 -19.48 16.11 -17.42
CA PHE A 137 -19.96 17.09 -16.43
C PHE A 137 -19.13 18.38 -16.38
N GLN A 138 -18.20 18.60 -17.32
CA GLN A 138 -17.37 19.81 -17.37
C GLN A 138 -18.19 21.11 -17.42
N GLN A 139 -19.34 21.11 -18.10
CA GLN A 139 -20.19 22.31 -18.18
C GLN A 139 -20.76 22.68 -16.81
N ALA A 140 -21.24 21.71 -16.04
CA ALA A 140 -21.71 21.94 -14.68
C ALA A 140 -20.58 22.48 -13.77
N ALA A 141 -19.37 21.93 -13.89
CA ALA A 141 -18.22 22.38 -13.12
C ALA A 141 -17.86 23.86 -13.36
N ARG A 142 -18.01 24.38 -14.60
CA ARG A 142 -17.72 25.78 -14.94
C ARG A 142 -18.60 26.81 -14.24
N TYR A 143 -19.77 26.40 -13.74
CA TYR A 143 -20.71 27.28 -13.03
C TYR A 143 -20.58 27.21 -11.51
N ALA A 144 -19.68 26.38 -10.98
CA ALA A 144 -19.46 26.23 -9.56
C ALA A 144 -18.36 27.17 -9.05
N ASP A 145 -18.49 27.62 -7.81
CA ASP A 145 -17.45 28.38 -7.10
C ASP A 145 -16.35 27.46 -6.58
N TYR A 146 -16.73 26.23 -6.22
CA TYR A 146 -15.86 25.19 -5.67
C TYR A 146 -16.07 23.89 -6.42
N VAL A 147 -14.99 23.28 -6.90
CA VAL A 147 -15.03 21.96 -7.57
C VAL A 147 -14.34 20.93 -6.70
N PHE A 148 -14.99 19.80 -6.51
CA PHE A 148 -14.43 18.61 -5.89
C PHE A 148 -14.42 17.47 -6.91
N THR A 149 -13.36 16.67 -6.93
CA THR A 149 -13.24 15.49 -7.78
C THR A 149 -12.84 14.27 -6.95
N THR A 150 -13.28 13.09 -7.38
CA THR A 150 -12.85 11.80 -6.81
C THR A 150 -11.48 11.35 -7.32
N ASP A 151 -10.94 12.00 -8.35
CA ASP A 151 -9.64 11.69 -8.93
C ASP A 151 -8.69 12.89 -8.92
N ILE A 152 -7.59 12.77 -8.17
CA ILE A 152 -6.51 13.75 -8.11
C ILE A 152 -5.91 14.03 -9.49
N ASP A 153 -5.92 13.04 -10.39
CA ASP A 153 -5.42 13.19 -11.76
C ASP A 153 -6.28 14.16 -12.60
N CYS A 154 -7.52 14.46 -12.17
CA CYS A 154 -8.42 15.42 -12.81
C CYS A 154 -8.26 16.86 -12.30
N VAL A 155 -7.55 17.09 -11.18
CA VAL A 155 -7.47 18.42 -10.53
C VAL A 155 -6.92 19.48 -11.49
N LYS A 156 -5.80 19.19 -12.18
CA LYS A 156 -5.20 20.12 -13.14
C LYS A 156 -6.19 20.49 -14.25
N SER A 157 -6.88 19.49 -14.81
CA SER A 157 -7.85 19.72 -15.88
C SER A 157 -8.98 20.61 -15.41
N TYR A 158 -9.54 20.34 -14.22
CA TYR A 158 -10.56 21.20 -13.65
C TYR A 158 -10.08 22.63 -13.41
N LYS A 159 -8.91 22.84 -12.78
CA LYS A 159 -8.34 24.18 -12.56
C LYS A 159 -8.22 24.96 -13.87
N THR A 160 -7.82 24.28 -14.94
CA THR A 160 -7.74 24.84 -16.30
C THR A 160 -9.12 25.23 -16.85
N ILE A 161 -10.11 24.36 -16.67
CA ILE A 161 -11.46 24.53 -17.24
C ILE A 161 -12.28 25.60 -16.51
N VAL A 162 -12.15 25.70 -15.18
CA VAL A 162 -12.90 26.66 -14.34
C VAL A 162 -12.14 27.97 -14.11
N ASN A 163 -10.84 28.01 -14.46
CA ASN A 163 -9.98 29.18 -14.35
C ASN A 163 -9.86 29.73 -12.90
N HIS A 164 -9.79 28.83 -11.92
CA HIS A 164 -9.51 29.18 -10.51
C HIS A 164 -8.95 27.97 -9.73
N ASP A 165 -8.26 28.24 -8.63
CA ASP A 165 -7.58 27.20 -7.83
C ASP A 165 -8.47 26.49 -6.81
N ARG A 166 -9.75 26.89 -6.66
CA ARG A 166 -10.74 26.26 -5.76
C ARG A 166 -11.23 24.90 -6.29
N VAL A 167 -10.29 24.01 -6.55
CA VAL A 167 -10.48 22.65 -7.06
C VAL A 167 -9.78 21.69 -6.11
N PHE A 168 -10.53 20.75 -5.54
CA PHE A 168 -10.08 19.91 -4.44
C PHE A 168 -10.33 18.43 -4.69
N LEU A 169 -9.56 17.57 -4.00
CA LEU A 169 -9.80 16.13 -3.95
C LEU A 169 -10.86 15.82 -2.88
N LEU A 170 -11.86 15.02 -3.23
CA LEU A 170 -12.88 14.51 -2.31
C LEU A 170 -13.15 13.03 -2.63
N PRO A 171 -12.36 12.10 -2.05
CA PRO A 171 -12.54 10.67 -2.27
C PRO A 171 -13.83 10.18 -1.61
N PHE A 172 -14.32 9.02 -2.03
CA PHE A 172 -15.38 8.33 -1.29
C PHE A 172 -14.99 8.04 0.17
N ALA A 173 -16.01 7.76 0.96
CA ALA A 173 -15.91 7.57 2.40
C ALA A 173 -17.00 6.61 2.91
N ALA A 174 -16.96 6.29 4.20
CA ALA A 174 -17.99 5.53 4.90
C ALA A 174 -18.90 6.46 5.72
N GLN A 175 -20.20 6.20 5.69
CA GLN A 175 -21.17 6.84 6.58
C GLN A 175 -21.39 5.94 7.81
N THR A 176 -20.92 6.39 8.97
CA THR A 176 -20.81 5.60 10.21
C THR A 176 -22.16 5.24 10.84
N LYS A 177 -23.21 6.02 10.57
CA LYS A 177 -24.59 5.66 10.96
C LYS A 177 -25.04 4.31 10.41
N TYR A 178 -24.62 3.97 9.18
CA TYR A 178 -25.00 2.73 8.50
C TYR A 178 -23.89 1.68 8.50
N HIS A 179 -22.63 2.11 8.43
CA HIS A 179 -21.45 1.26 8.35
C HIS A 179 -20.57 1.49 9.57
N ASN A 180 -20.61 0.56 10.53
CA ASN A 180 -19.91 0.66 11.81
C ASN A 180 -19.59 -0.75 12.32
N PRO A 181 -18.71 -0.92 13.31
CA PRO A 181 -18.30 -2.25 13.74
C PRO A 181 -19.33 -2.96 14.64
N ILE A 182 -20.41 -2.29 15.07
CA ILE A 182 -21.40 -2.86 16.00
C ILE A 182 -21.96 -4.18 15.44
N GLU A 183 -21.80 -5.27 16.18
CA GLU A 183 -22.21 -6.60 15.72
C GLU A 183 -23.74 -6.74 15.74
N ARG A 184 -24.30 -7.15 14.60
CA ARG A 184 -25.75 -7.42 14.42
C ARG A 184 -26.03 -8.86 14.03
N PHE A 185 -25.01 -9.58 13.59
CA PHE A 185 -25.08 -10.94 13.09
C PHE A 185 -23.88 -11.70 13.63
N GLU A 186 -24.01 -13.02 13.73
CA GLU A 186 -22.84 -13.88 13.84
C GLU A 186 -22.14 -13.93 12.47
N ARG A 187 -20.83 -13.70 12.45
CA ARG A 187 -20.06 -13.65 11.20
C ARG A 187 -19.75 -15.05 10.70
N GLU A 188 -20.26 -15.40 9.53
CA GLU A 188 -19.89 -16.62 8.85
C GLU A 188 -18.41 -16.58 8.44
N ASN A 189 -17.69 -17.68 8.67
CA ASN A 189 -16.30 -17.85 8.23
C ASN A 189 -16.21 -18.13 6.72
N LYS A 190 -16.75 -17.22 5.92
CA LYS A 190 -16.89 -17.29 4.46
C LYS A 190 -16.60 -15.93 3.82
N PHE A 191 -16.41 -15.95 2.51
CA PHE A 191 -16.41 -14.75 1.70
C PHE A 191 -17.82 -14.40 1.22
N CYS A 192 -18.09 -13.11 1.10
CA CYS A 192 -19.25 -12.58 0.41
C CYS A 192 -18.83 -11.68 -0.76
N PHE A 193 -19.51 -11.81 -1.90
CA PHE A 193 -19.46 -10.84 -3.00
C PHE A 193 -20.86 -10.32 -3.30
N ALA A 194 -21.15 -9.08 -2.90
CA ALA A 194 -22.40 -8.41 -3.23
C ALA A 194 -22.19 -7.47 -4.43
N GLY A 195 -22.39 -7.93 -5.66
CA GLY A 195 -21.98 -7.18 -6.85
C GLY A 195 -22.63 -7.63 -8.15
N ALA A 196 -22.12 -7.09 -9.26
CA ALA A 196 -22.58 -7.41 -10.61
C ALA A 196 -21.44 -7.97 -11.47
N TYR A 197 -21.83 -8.78 -12.46
CA TYR A 197 -20.94 -9.37 -13.47
C TYR A 197 -21.04 -8.57 -14.77
N TYR A 198 -20.09 -7.66 -15.03
CA TYR A 198 -20.15 -6.76 -16.19
C TYR A 198 -19.37 -7.32 -17.39
N LYS A 199 -20.04 -7.98 -18.34
CA LYS A 199 -19.36 -8.55 -19.53
C LYS A 199 -18.55 -7.54 -20.34
N ARG A 200 -19.01 -6.28 -20.39
CA ARG A 200 -18.30 -5.18 -21.07
C ARG A 200 -16.91 -4.91 -20.49
N TYR A 201 -16.70 -5.10 -19.18
CA TYR A 201 -15.41 -4.88 -18.51
C TYR A 201 -14.63 -6.19 -18.40
N LYS A 202 -13.94 -6.56 -19.49
CA LYS A 202 -13.23 -7.84 -19.61
C LYS A 202 -12.17 -8.05 -18.51
N ASP A 203 -11.35 -7.03 -18.23
CA ASP A 203 -10.31 -7.14 -17.19
C ASP A 203 -10.91 -7.37 -15.81
N ARG A 204 -11.87 -6.53 -15.40
CA ARG A 204 -12.59 -6.70 -14.13
C ARG A 204 -13.25 -8.08 -14.03
N THR A 205 -13.78 -8.59 -15.14
CA THR A 205 -14.40 -9.91 -15.18
C THR A 205 -13.36 -11.02 -14.97
N ARG A 206 -12.23 -10.98 -15.67
CA ARG A 206 -11.11 -11.91 -15.46
C ARG A 206 -10.62 -11.89 -14.02
N ASP A 207 -10.48 -10.70 -13.44
CA ASP A 207 -10.05 -10.53 -12.05
C ASP A 207 -11.09 -11.17 -11.10
N LEU A 208 -12.39 -10.94 -11.30
CA LEU A 208 -13.45 -11.58 -10.53
C LEU A 208 -13.42 -13.11 -10.64
N GLU A 209 -13.21 -13.66 -11.84
CA GLU A 209 -13.08 -15.11 -12.03
C GLU A 209 -11.87 -15.67 -11.28
N THR A 210 -10.73 -14.97 -11.34
CA THR A 210 -9.52 -15.34 -10.59
C THR A 210 -9.79 -15.38 -9.08
N PHE A 211 -10.55 -14.40 -8.57
CA PHE A 211 -10.96 -14.37 -7.16
C PHE A 211 -11.89 -15.53 -6.80
N VAL A 212 -12.91 -15.79 -7.62
CA VAL A 212 -13.85 -16.90 -7.37
C VAL A 212 -13.09 -18.22 -7.33
N ASP A 213 -12.22 -18.47 -8.30
CA ASP A 213 -11.45 -19.72 -8.39
C ASP A 213 -10.45 -19.85 -7.21
N ALA A 214 -9.73 -18.76 -6.86
CA ALA A 214 -8.80 -18.77 -5.74
C ALA A 214 -9.51 -18.97 -4.39
N ILE A 215 -10.59 -18.21 -4.14
CA ILE A 215 -11.33 -18.29 -2.88
C ILE A 215 -11.97 -19.66 -2.72
N THR A 216 -12.68 -20.16 -3.74
CA THR A 216 -13.40 -21.45 -3.65
C THR A 216 -12.50 -22.66 -3.45
N SER A 217 -11.19 -22.53 -3.72
CA SER A 217 -10.20 -23.55 -3.41
C SER A 217 -9.76 -23.59 -1.93
N GLU A 218 -9.98 -22.50 -1.17
CA GLU A 218 -9.53 -22.38 0.23
C GLU A 218 -10.71 -22.23 1.22
N LYS A 219 -11.78 -21.51 0.83
CA LYS A 219 -12.96 -21.20 1.67
C LYS A 219 -14.25 -21.12 0.84
N GLN A 220 -15.40 -21.06 1.51
CA GLN A 220 -16.70 -20.88 0.83
C GLN A 220 -16.92 -19.42 0.41
N LEU A 221 -17.66 -19.21 -0.68
CA LEU A 221 -18.02 -17.91 -1.24
C LEU A 221 -19.53 -17.85 -1.55
N ASP A 222 -20.20 -16.84 -1.01
CA ASP A 222 -21.59 -16.52 -1.34
C ASP A 222 -21.67 -15.25 -2.20
N ILE A 223 -22.46 -15.31 -3.28
CA ILE A 223 -22.66 -14.20 -4.22
C ILE A 223 -24.08 -13.66 -4.09
N TYR A 224 -24.19 -12.35 -3.84
CA TYR A 224 -25.44 -11.61 -3.98
C TYR A 224 -25.40 -10.77 -5.25
N ASP A 225 -26.19 -11.18 -6.25
CA ASP A 225 -26.22 -10.55 -7.57
C ASP A 225 -27.11 -9.30 -7.54
N ARG A 226 -26.51 -8.13 -7.77
CA ARG A 226 -27.21 -6.84 -7.84
C ARG A 226 -28.25 -6.80 -8.97
N ASN A 227 -28.02 -7.58 -10.03
CA ASN A 227 -28.86 -7.64 -11.23
C ASN A 227 -29.59 -8.97 -11.35
N TYR A 228 -29.85 -9.67 -10.23
CA TYR A 228 -30.44 -11.02 -10.21
C TYR A 228 -31.75 -11.14 -11.01
N PHE A 229 -32.60 -10.11 -10.96
CA PHE A 229 -33.88 -10.07 -11.68
C PHE A 229 -33.78 -9.45 -13.08
N ASP A 230 -32.61 -8.92 -13.46
CA ASP A 230 -32.40 -8.33 -14.78
C ASP A 230 -32.31 -9.43 -15.85
N LYS A 231 -33.08 -9.25 -16.94
CA LYS A 231 -33.08 -10.18 -18.07
C LYS A 231 -31.92 -9.92 -19.03
N ASN A 232 -31.23 -8.78 -18.91
CA ASN A 232 -30.11 -8.42 -19.75
C ASN A 232 -28.93 -9.38 -19.56
N THR A 233 -28.53 -10.03 -20.64
CA THR A 233 -27.44 -11.01 -20.65
C THR A 233 -26.07 -10.40 -20.39
N GLU A 234 -25.92 -9.07 -20.48
CA GLU A 234 -24.68 -8.35 -20.21
C GLU A 234 -24.28 -8.36 -18.74
N TYR A 235 -25.24 -8.57 -17.83
CA TYR A 235 -25.04 -8.56 -16.38
C TYR A 235 -25.07 -9.95 -15.73
N ARG A 236 -25.38 -10.99 -16.52
CA ARG A 236 -25.64 -12.34 -16.01
C ARG A 236 -24.34 -13.09 -15.71
N PHE A 237 -24.23 -13.62 -14.49
CA PHE A 237 -23.13 -14.50 -14.09
C PHE A 237 -23.07 -15.80 -14.91
N PRO A 238 -21.86 -16.36 -15.18
CA PRO A 238 -21.68 -17.67 -15.79
C PRO A 238 -22.39 -18.81 -15.05
N ARG A 239 -22.88 -19.82 -15.80
CA ARG A 239 -23.62 -20.97 -15.26
C ARG A 239 -22.83 -21.75 -14.20
N LYS A 240 -21.48 -21.78 -14.30
CA LYS A 240 -20.59 -22.44 -13.33
C LYS A 240 -20.71 -21.87 -11.91
N TYR A 241 -21.16 -20.62 -11.74
CA TYR A 241 -21.30 -19.97 -10.43
C TYR A 241 -22.70 -20.05 -9.85
N ARG A 242 -23.66 -20.72 -10.50
CA ARG A 242 -25.07 -20.73 -10.07
C ARG A 242 -25.26 -21.23 -8.64
N THR A 243 -24.45 -22.17 -8.18
CA THR A 243 -24.49 -22.71 -6.81
C THR A 243 -23.98 -21.74 -5.75
N LEU A 244 -23.19 -20.74 -6.14
CA LEU A 244 -22.65 -19.70 -5.27
C LEU A 244 -23.63 -18.52 -5.12
N ILE A 245 -24.57 -18.34 -6.05
CA ILE A 245 -25.51 -17.21 -6.06
C ILE A 245 -26.64 -17.47 -5.06
N LYS A 246 -26.72 -16.65 -4.02
CA LYS A 246 -27.77 -16.69 -2.98
C LYS A 246 -29.02 -15.88 -3.33
N GLY A 247 -28.91 -14.94 -4.27
CA GLY A 247 -30.02 -14.09 -4.72
C GLY A 247 -29.65 -12.61 -4.73
N TYR A 248 -30.65 -11.75 -4.51
CA TYR A 248 -30.51 -10.29 -4.46
C TYR A 248 -30.68 -9.77 -3.03
N LEU A 249 -29.92 -8.74 -2.66
CA LEU A 249 -30.11 -7.98 -1.43
C LEU A 249 -30.66 -6.59 -1.76
N LYS A 250 -31.73 -6.19 -1.05
CA LYS A 250 -32.20 -4.80 -1.09
C LYS A 250 -31.16 -3.89 -0.43
N ALA A 251 -31.22 -2.59 -0.72
CA ALA A 251 -30.30 -1.61 -0.14
C ALA A 251 -30.26 -1.67 1.40
N ASN A 252 -31.41 -1.78 2.06
CA ASN A 252 -31.50 -1.88 3.51
C ASN A 252 -30.95 -3.19 4.09
N ASP A 253 -30.81 -4.24 3.27
CA ASP A 253 -30.30 -5.55 3.69
C ASP A 253 -28.78 -5.70 3.45
N ILE A 254 -28.11 -4.67 2.90
CA ILE A 254 -26.68 -4.74 2.56
C ILE A 254 -25.81 -5.01 3.79
N GLY A 255 -26.27 -4.59 4.98
CA GLY A 255 -25.62 -4.88 6.26
C GLY A 255 -25.42 -6.38 6.49
N LYS A 256 -26.27 -7.26 5.94
CA LYS A 256 -26.08 -8.72 6.00
C LYS A 256 -24.82 -9.16 5.24
N ALA A 257 -24.58 -8.61 4.05
CA ALA A 257 -23.37 -8.92 3.28
C ALA A 257 -22.11 -8.35 3.91
N TYR A 258 -22.21 -7.15 4.49
CA TYR A 258 -21.04 -6.44 5.01
C TYR A 258 -20.66 -6.91 6.42
N LYS A 259 -21.63 -7.21 7.29
CA LYS A 259 -21.40 -7.60 8.69
C LYS A 259 -21.65 -9.08 8.98
N GLY A 260 -22.35 -9.81 8.12
CA GLY A 260 -22.65 -11.23 8.34
C GLY A 260 -21.52 -12.18 7.94
N TYR A 261 -20.40 -11.64 7.42
CA TYR A 261 -19.28 -12.43 6.90
C TYR A 261 -17.97 -11.93 7.49
N ARG A 262 -17.00 -12.84 7.66
CA ARG A 262 -15.63 -12.48 8.06
C ARG A 262 -14.86 -11.78 6.94
N PHE A 263 -15.14 -12.11 5.68
CA PHE A 263 -14.41 -11.64 4.51
C PHE A 263 -15.35 -11.12 3.41
N ASN A 264 -14.91 -10.13 2.64
CA ASN A 264 -15.67 -9.61 1.51
C ASN A 264 -14.78 -9.31 0.28
N VAL A 265 -15.38 -9.42 -0.91
CA VAL A 265 -14.74 -9.13 -2.18
C VAL A 265 -15.17 -7.77 -2.72
N ASN A 266 -14.20 -6.88 -2.91
CA ASN A 266 -14.33 -5.62 -3.62
C ASN A 266 -13.79 -5.74 -5.06
N MET A 267 -14.38 -5.00 -6.00
CA MET A 267 -13.98 -5.03 -7.41
C MET A 267 -14.04 -3.63 -8.02
N ASN A 268 -12.92 -3.18 -8.58
CA ASN A 268 -12.76 -1.89 -9.23
C ASN A 268 -12.72 -2.04 -10.76
N SER A 269 -13.35 -1.10 -11.46
CA SER A 269 -13.22 -0.96 -12.91
C SER A 269 -12.10 0.01 -13.30
N VAL A 270 -11.85 1.03 -12.46
CA VAL A 270 -10.73 1.98 -12.63
C VAL A 270 -9.56 1.49 -11.77
N LYS A 271 -8.51 1.00 -12.43
CA LYS A 271 -7.34 0.41 -11.74
C LYS A 271 -6.14 1.36 -11.66
N GLN A 272 -6.06 2.32 -12.58
CA GLN A 272 -4.88 3.16 -12.81
C GLN A 272 -4.95 4.55 -12.15
N SER A 273 -6.14 5.00 -11.76
CA SER A 273 -6.30 6.27 -11.03
C SER A 273 -5.56 6.23 -9.69
N GLN A 274 -4.91 7.35 -9.35
CA GLN A 274 -4.16 7.48 -8.11
C GLN A 274 -5.06 7.62 -6.87
N SER A 275 -6.36 7.92 -7.02
CA SER A 275 -7.26 8.17 -5.88
C SER A 275 -8.72 7.70 -6.07
N MET A 276 -9.19 7.46 -7.30
CA MET A 276 -10.51 6.90 -7.56
C MET A 276 -10.55 5.37 -7.33
N CYS A 277 -11.41 4.94 -6.41
CA CYS A 277 -11.73 3.53 -6.18
C CYS A 277 -13.21 3.35 -5.80
N ALA A 278 -13.68 2.10 -5.75
CA ALA A 278 -15.05 1.79 -5.38
C ALA A 278 -15.34 2.16 -3.91
N ARG A 279 -16.42 2.93 -3.68
CA ARG A 279 -16.92 3.33 -2.34
C ARG A 279 -16.96 2.19 -1.32
N ARG A 280 -17.33 0.99 -1.78
CA ARG A 280 -17.49 -0.22 -0.96
C ARG A 280 -16.31 -0.52 -0.05
N VAL A 281 -15.08 -0.25 -0.50
CA VAL A 281 -13.91 -0.57 0.32
C VAL A 281 -13.96 0.13 1.67
N PHE A 282 -14.35 1.41 1.71
CA PHE A 282 -14.51 2.16 2.95
C PHE A 282 -15.67 1.63 3.79
N GLU A 283 -16.81 1.31 3.18
CA GLU A 283 -17.99 0.77 3.86
C GLU A 283 -17.71 -0.58 4.56
N LEU A 284 -16.92 -1.44 3.91
CA LEU A 284 -16.53 -2.76 4.45
C LEU A 284 -15.56 -2.61 5.63
N LEU A 285 -14.55 -1.76 5.50
CA LEU A 285 -13.58 -1.50 6.56
C LEU A 285 -14.26 -0.85 7.78
N ALA A 286 -15.16 0.13 7.56
CA ALA A 286 -15.97 0.72 8.62
C ALA A 286 -16.92 -0.31 9.28
N SER A 287 -17.34 -1.34 8.55
CA SER A 287 -18.10 -2.49 9.06
C SER A 287 -17.21 -3.54 9.74
N ASN A 288 -15.92 -3.26 9.91
CA ASN A 288 -14.91 -4.14 10.52
C ASN A 288 -14.77 -5.50 9.83
N THR A 289 -14.76 -5.48 8.50
CA THR A 289 -14.72 -6.68 7.64
C THR A 289 -13.45 -6.72 6.80
N VAL A 290 -12.74 -7.84 6.86
CA VAL A 290 -11.50 -8.05 6.07
C VAL A 290 -11.86 -8.05 4.59
N THR A 291 -11.18 -7.19 3.82
CA THR A 291 -11.54 -6.91 2.43
C THR A 291 -10.42 -7.33 1.49
N PHE A 292 -10.81 -8.09 0.46
CA PHE A 292 -9.95 -8.45 -0.66
C PHE A 292 -10.44 -7.71 -1.90
N SER A 293 -9.52 -7.13 -2.68
CA SER A 293 -9.84 -6.33 -3.86
C SER A 293 -8.91 -6.69 -5.01
N ASN A 294 -9.42 -6.65 -6.25
CA ASN A 294 -8.53 -6.61 -7.41
C ASN A 294 -7.62 -5.37 -7.35
N TYR A 295 -6.52 -5.38 -8.10
CA TYR A 295 -5.54 -4.30 -8.07
C TYR A 295 -6.17 -2.94 -8.40
N SER A 296 -5.87 -1.94 -7.57
CA SER A 296 -6.25 -0.55 -7.79
C SER A 296 -5.19 0.34 -7.16
N ARG A 297 -4.57 1.22 -7.98
CA ARG A 297 -3.57 2.18 -7.51
C ARG A 297 -4.13 3.07 -6.40
N ALA A 298 -5.38 3.52 -6.52
CA ALA A 298 -6.07 4.27 -5.47
C ALA A 298 -6.19 3.52 -4.14
N ILE A 299 -6.54 2.23 -4.15
CA ILE A 299 -6.60 1.44 -2.90
C ILE A 299 -5.21 1.28 -2.30
N ARG A 300 -4.20 0.97 -3.12
CA ARG A 300 -2.81 0.91 -2.65
C ARG A 300 -2.38 2.24 -2.04
N ASN A 301 -2.68 3.37 -2.68
CA ASN A 301 -2.32 4.70 -2.19
C ASN A 301 -3.05 5.06 -0.89
N LEU A 302 -4.36 4.84 -0.80
CA LEU A 302 -5.16 5.31 0.34
C LEU A 302 -5.16 4.35 1.54
N LEU A 303 -5.01 3.05 1.30
CA LEU A 303 -5.20 2.00 2.31
C LEU A 303 -4.01 1.03 2.42
N GLY A 304 -3.02 1.09 1.51
CA GLY A 304 -1.82 0.26 1.57
C GLY A 304 -2.13 -1.25 1.63
N ASP A 305 -1.58 -1.91 2.65
CA ASP A 305 -1.72 -3.33 2.97
C ASP A 305 -2.92 -3.62 3.89
N LEU A 306 -3.71 -2.61 4.30
CA LEU A 306 -4.96 -2.80 5.07
C LEU A 306 -6.07 -3.46 4.24
N VAL A 307 -5.90 -3.48 2.93
CA VAL A 307 -6.75 -4.20 1.97
C VAL A 307 -5.85 -5.12 1.16
N ILE A 308 -6.24 -6.40 1.07
CA ILE A 308 -5.51 -7.35 0.23
C ILE A 308 -5.81 -7.01 -1.23
N CYS A 309 -4.91 -6.28 -1.88
CA CYS A 309 -5.09 -5.70 -3.21
C CYS A 309 -4.16 -6.36 -4.22
N THR A 310 -4.68 -7.32 -4.99
CA THR A 310 -3.89 -8.11 -5.96
C THR A 310 -4.77 -8.69 -7.06
N ASP A 311 -4.17 -9.00 -8.21
CA ASP A 311 -4.81 -9.76 -9.29
C ASP A 311 -4.32 -11.22 -9.36
N ASP A 312 -3.37 -11.64 -8.49
CA ASP A 312 -2.77 -12.98 -8.55
C ASP A 312 -3.51 -13.96 -7.64
N GLY A 313 -4.03 -15.03 -8.23
CA GLY A 313 -4.78 -16.06 -7.51
C GLY A 313 -3.97 -16.83 -6.47
N ARG A 314 -2.64 -16.95 -6.62
CA ARG A 314 -1.80 -17.63 -5.60
C ARG A 314 -1.63 -16.73 -4.39
N ARG A 315 -1.33 -15.45 -4.59
CA ARG A 315 -1.26 -14.47 -3.51
C ARG A 315 -2.56 -14.40 -2.73
N ILE A 316 -3.71 -14.40 -3.41
CA ILE A 316 -5.02 -14.46 -2.73
C ILE A 316 -5.10 -15.66 -1.77
N ARG A 317 -4.70 -16.86 -2.20
CA ARG A 317 -4.71 -18.06 -1.35
C ARG A 317 -3.74 -17.94 -0.17
N ASP A 318 -2.54 -17.44 -0.41
CA ASP A 318 -1.54 -17.28 0.64
C ASP A 318 -1.98 -16.28 1.71
N GLU A 319 -2.62 -15.18 1.31
CA GLU A 319 -3.22 -14.21 2.24
C GLU A 319 -4.42 -14.78 3.00
N ILE A 320 -5.29 -15.58 2.35
CA ILE A 320 -6.42 -16.25 3.02
C ILE A 320 -5.95 -17.10 4.20
N ARG A 321 -4.84 -17.83 4.03
CA ARG A 321 -4.29 -18.74 5.06
C ARG A 321 -3.77 -18.01 6.30
N LYS A 322 -3.30 -16.76 6.17
CA LYS A 322 -2.88 -15.95 7.33
C LYS A 322 -4.04 -15.69 8.30
N PHE A 323 -5.27 -15.61 7.79
CA PHE A 323 -6.47 -15.32 8.60
C PHE A 323 -7.05 -16.54 9.32
N ASP A 324 -6.39 -17.71 9.24
CA ASP A 324 -6.73 -18.86 10.09
C ASP A 324 -6.29 -18.63 11.56
N ASP A 325 -5.31 -17.74 11.80
CA ASP A 325 -5.02 -17.20 13.13
C ASP A 325 -6.06 -16.14 13.52
N ALA A 326 -6.80 -16.42 14.59
CA ALA A 326 -7.86 -15.55 15.10
C ALA A 326 -7.32 -14.21 15.64
N GLU A 327 -6.14 -14.18 16.26
CA GLU A 327 -5.53 -12.94 16.75
C GLU A 327 -5.03 -12.09 15.59
N TYR A 328 -4.41 -12.69 14.59
CA TYR A 328 -4.05 -11.98 13.36
C TYR A 328 -5.29 -11.38 12.70
N TYR A 329 -6.37 -12.15 12.55
CA TYR A 329 -7.63 -11.67 11.99
C TYR A 329 -8.20 -10.47 12.74
N ASN A 330 -8.26 -10.55 14.07
CA ASN A 330 -8.84 -9.50 14.91
C ASN A 330 -7.99 -8.22 14.92
N LYS A 331 -6.67 -8.34 15.04
CA LYS A 331 -5.77 -7.18 14.97
C LYS A 331 -5.75 -6.56 13.57
N PHE A 332 -5.73 -7.36 12.50
CA PHE A 332 -5.73 -6.86 11.12
C PHE A 332 -6.97 -6.01 10.81
N ARG A 333 -8.18 -6.51 11.16
CA ARG A 333 -9.42 -5.75 10.92
C ARG A 333 -9.50 -4.48 11.76
N LEU A 334 -8.95 -4.47 12.98
CA LEU A 334 -8.91 -3.28 13.84
C LEU A 334 -8.08 -2.15 13.20
N VAL A 335 -6.89 -2.45 12.69
CA VAL A 335 -6.04 -1.41 12.07
C VAL A 335 -6.73 -0.83 10.82
N GLY A 336 -7.41 -1.66 10.02
CA GLY A 336 -8.22 -1.21 8.88
C GLY A 336 -9.42 -0.33 9.28
N LEU A 337 -10.14 -0.73 10.34
CA LEU A 337 -11.23 0.05 10.91
C LEU A 337 -10.73 1.41 11.40
N ARG A 338 -9.62 1.45 12.14
CA ARG A 338 -9.01 2.67 12.68
C ARG A 338 -8.65 3.66 11.56
N LYS A 339 -8.03 3.18 10.47
CA LYS A 339 -7.71 4.01 9.29
C LYS A 339 -8.97 4.66 8.71
N VAL A 340 -10.02 3.88 8.48
CA VAL A 340 -11.25 4.41 7.85
C VAL A 340 -12.01 5.35 8.76
N LEU A 341 -12.12 5.07 10.07
CA LEU A 341 -12.79 5.97 11.00
C LEU A 341 -12.01 7.28 11.22
N SER A 342 -10.67 7.23 11.17
CA SER A 342 -9.83 8.41 11.40
C SER A 342 -9.70 9.31 10.17
N GLU A 343 -9.85 8.76 8.95
CA GLU A 343 -9.54 9.50 7.72
C GLU A 343 -10.62 9.44 6.64
N HIS A 344 -11.47 8.42 6.61
CA HIS A 344 -12.36 8.13 5.48
C HIS A 344 -13.84 8.05 5.86
N THR A 345 -14.34 8.98 6.68
CA THR A 345 -15.77 9.13 6.99
C THR A 345 -16.40 10.33 6.27
N TYR A 346 -17.72 10.28 6.03
CA TYR A 346 -18.43 11.42 5.44
C TYR A 346 -18.48 12.64 6.37
N ARG A 347 -18.41 12.45 7.70
CA ARG A 347 -18.16 13.52 8.68
C ARG A 347 -16.87 14.29 8.36
N ILE A 348 -15.78 13.58 8.08
CA ILE A 348 -14.49 14.20 7.70
C ILE A 348 -14.58 14.89 6.34
N ARG A 349 -15.22 14.26 5.35
CA ARG A 349 -15.46 14.89 4.04
C ARG A 349 -16.25 16.17 4.16
N PHE A 350 -17.27 16.16 5.02
CA PHE A 350 -18.10 17.33 5.26
C PHE A 350 -17.32 18.42 5.98
N ALA A 351 -16.56 18.09 7.04
CA ALA A 351 -15.64 19.03 7.71
C ALA A 351 -14.72 19.75 6.70
N TYR A 352 -14.13 18.97 5.79
CA TYR A 352 -13.22 19.46 4.77
C TYR A 352 -13.92 20.40 3.77
N ILE A 353 -15.14 20.08 3.34
CA ILE A 353 -15.95 20.98 2.51
C ILE A 353 -16.21 22.31 3.25
N ILE A 354 -16.62 22.26 4.52
CA ILE A 354 -16.85 23.46 5.34
C ILE A 354 -15.58 24.30 5.44
N GLU A 355 -14.43 23.67 5.71
CA GLU A 355 -13.15 24.36 5.80
C GLU A 355 -12.81 25.08 4.49
N LYS A 356 -12.98 24.42 3.34
CA LYS A 356 -12.65 25.02 2.04
C LYS A 356 -13.63 26.12 1.63
N VAL A 357 -14.90 26.04 2.05
CA VAL A 357 -15.95 26.99 1.64
C VAL A 357 -16.06 28.20 2.59
N PHE A 358 -15.94 27.99 3.91
CA PHE A 358 -16.14 29.02 4.94
C PHE A 358 -14.89 29.31 5.80
N GLY A 359 -13.80 28.56 5.63
CA GLY A 359 -12.55 28.74 6.39
C GLY A 359 -12.47 27.95 7.71
N LYS A 360 -11.31 28.05 8.36
CA LYS A 360 -10.90 27.26 9.55
C LYS A 360 -11.53 27.69 10.89
N GLN A 361 -12.56 28.55 10.90
CA GLN A 361 -13.13 29.05 12.16
C GLN A 361 -13.96 28.02 12.92
N ASN A 362 -14.18 26.82 12.35
CA ASN A 362 -15.04 25.79 12.92
C ASN A 362 -14.17 24.61 13.41
N ASP A 363 -14.00 24.50 14.73
CA ASP A 363 -13.35 23.35 15.37
C ASP A 363 -14.40 22.38 15.90
N PHE A 364 -14.48 21.19 15.29
CA PHE A 364 -15.38 20.12 15.69
C PHE A 364 -14.66 18.96 16.40
N SER A 365 -13.42 19.19 16.85
CA SER A 365 -12.61 18.20 17.54
C SER A 365 -13.17 17.87 18.93
N LYS A 366 -12.99 16.61 19.34
CA LYS A 366 -13.48 16.10 20.63
C LYS A 366 -12.39 16.30 21.68
N ARG A 367 -12.65 17.01 22.78
CA ARG A 367 -11.64 17.25 23.82
C ARG A 367 -11.76 16.23 24.95
N VAL A 368 -10.66 15.54 25.26
CA VAL A 368 -10.61 14.47 26.28
C VAL A 368 -9.77 14.89 27.48
N ALA A 369 -10.38 14.91 28.66
CA ALA A 369 -9.66 14.98 29.93
C ALA A 369 -9.18 13.58 30.34
N VAL A 370 -7.88 13.40 30.42
CA VAL A 370 -7.26 12.19 30.98
C VAL A 370 -6.97 12.46 32.44
N VAL A 371 -7.53 11.65 33.35
CA VAL A 371 -7.40 11.86 34.79
C VAL A 371 -6.74 10.65 35.43
N ALA A 372 -5.79 10.88 36.33
CA ALA A 372 -5.16 9.81 37.10
C ALA A 372 -4.83 10.28 38.52
N LYS A 373 -4.83 9.35 39.47
CA LYS A 373 -4.39 9.58 40.85
C LYS A 373 -2.96 9.04 41.01
N ALA A 374 -2.09 9.82 41.63
CA ALA A 374 -0.69 9.45 41.85
C ALA A 374 -0.33 9.50 43.35
N GLY A 375 0.29 8.43 43.86
CA GLY A 375 0.74 8.33 45.25
C GLY A 375 2.23 8.63 45.43
N SER A 376 3.01 8.61 44.35
CA SER A 376 4.46 8.81 44.32
C SER A 376 4.92 9.58 43.08
N LYS A 377 6.20 9.98 43.05
CA LYS A 377 6.81 10.62 41.85
C LYS A 377 6.94 9.61 40.71
N GLU A 378 7.20 8.36 41.03
CA GLU A 378 7.27 7.25 40.09
C GLU A 378 5.92 7.05 39.37
N ASP A 379 4.81 7.17 40.11
CA ASP A 379 3.47 7.09 39.54
C ASP A 379 3.22 8.22 38.52
N ILE A 380 3.61 9.46 38.87
CA ILE A 380 3.51 10.62 37.97
C ILE A 380 4.27 10.36 36.67
N ASN A 381 5.51 9.86 36.77
CA ASN A 381 6.32 9.56 35.59
C ASN A 381 5.67 8.50 34.70
N ARG A 382 5.15 7.42 35.30
CA ARG A 382 4.46 6.36 34.56
C ARG A 382 3.18 6.87 33.89
N ILE A 383 2.38 7.68 34.57
CA ILE A 383 1.16 8.29 34.00
C ILE A 383 1.54 9.16 32.79
N ARG A 384 2.56 10.01 32.93
CA ARG A 384 3.05 10.87 31.84
C ARG A 384 3.53 10.04 30.65
N GLU A 385 4.27 8.95 30.89
CA GLU A 385 4.70 8.05 29.82
C GLU A 385 3.52 7.44 29.07
N GLN A 386 2.52 6.92 29.79
CA GLN A 386 1.32 6.33 29.18
C GLN A 386 0.46 7.36 28.45
N PHE A 387 0.36 8.59 28.97
CA PHE A 387 -0.32 9.72 28.32
C PHE A 387 0.39 10.15 27.04
N ASN A 388 1.71 10.36 27.10
CA ASN A 388 2.52 10.80 25.95
C ASN A 388 2.53 9.77 24.82
N LYS A 389 2.42 8.48 25.14
CA LYS A 389 2.34 7.39 24.16
C LYS A 389 1.02 7.38 23.38
N GLN A 390 -0.06 8.02 23.86
CA GLN A 390 -1.35 8.02 23.16
C GLN A 390 -1.28 8.80 21.84
N THR A 391 -1.77 8.21 20.75
CA THR A 391 -1.80 8.82 19.40
C THR A 391 -2.87 9.89 19.24
N TYR A 392 -3.93 9.84 20.06
CA TYR A 392 -4.93 10.91 20.07
C TYR A 392 -4.31 12.20 20.61
N THR A 393 -4.44 13.30 19.86
CA THR A 393 -3.75 14.57 20.16
C THR A 393 -4.59 15.56 20.96
N ASN A 394 -5.92 15.55 20.83
CA ASN A 394 -6.79 16.52 21.48
C ASN A 394 -7.18 16.11 22.91
N LYS A 395 -6.16 15.90 23.74
CA LYS A 395 -6.26 15.39 25.11
C LYS A 395 -5.49 16.31 26.07
N ARG A 396 -5.89 16.32 27.34
CA ARG A 396 -5.17 17.02 28.42
C ARG A 396 -5.08 16.15 29.66
N LEU A 397 -3.94 16.18 30.36
CA LEU A 397 -3.70 15.34 31.53
C LEU A 397 -3.93 16.12 32.82
N TYR A 398 -4.76 15.57 33.70
CA TYR A 398 -5.04 16.07 35.05
C TYR A 398 -4.59 15.03 36.07
N ILE A 399 -3.60 15.36 36.89
CA ILE A 399 -3.07 14.45 37.92
C ILE A 399 -3.51 14.93 39.31
N CYS A 400 -4.23 14.08 40.04
CA CYS A 400 -4.58 14.31 41.44
C CYS A 400 -3.47 13.73 42.34
N ALA A 401 -2.67 14.60 42.97
CA ALA A 401 -1.53 14.21 43.79
C ALA A 401 -1.30 15.17 44.97
N ALA A 402 -0.82 14.65 46.10
CA ALA A 402 -0.53 15.45 47.31
C ALA A 402 0.87 16.10 47.30
N TYR A 403 1.50 16.27 46.13
CA TYR A 403 2.88 16.76 45.99
C TYR A 403 2.96 18.01 45.12
N GLU A 404 3.88 18.91 45.45
CA GLU A 404 4.24 20.04 44.57
C GLU A 404 5.12 19.53 43.41
N TYR A 405 4.67 19.73 42.18
CA TYR A 405 5.43 19.49 40.96
C TYR A 405 5.15 20.61 39.96
N VAL A 406 6.07 20.83 39.02
CA VAL A 406 5.96 21.90 38.01
C VAL A 406 4.98 21.45 36.91
N SER A 407 3.87 22.17 36.77
CA SER A 407 2.93 22.03 35.64
C SER A 407 3.58 22.45 34.32
N ASP A 408 3.11 21.89 33.22
CA ASP A 408 3.46 22.33 31.85
C ASP A 408 2.20 22.46 30.98
N ASP A 409 2.34 22.77 29.69
CA ASP A 409 1.21 23.11 28.81
C ASP A 409 0.18 21.95 28.67
N GLU A 410 0.61 20.68 28.75
CA GLU A 410 -0.26 19.51 28.57
C GLU A 410 -0.64 18.80 29.89
N VAL A 411 0.09 19.07 30.98
CA VAL A 411 -0.07 18.40 32.27
C VAL A 411 -0.36 19.41 33.38
N GLU A 412 -1.55 19.29 33.97
CA GLU A 412 -1.95 20.04 35.15
C GLU A 412 -2.01 19.13 36.39
N LEU A 413 -1.40 19.57 37.49
CA LEU A 413 -1.48 18.89 38.78
C LEU A 413 -2.42 19.62 39.73
N PHE A 414 -3.24 18.85 40.43
CA PHE A 414 -4.19 19.35 41.41
C PHE A 414 -4.00 18.65 42.75
N ALA A 415 -3.99 19.46 43.81
CA ALA A 415 -3.93 18.95 45.18
C ALA A 415 -5.25 18.27 45.61
N ARG A 416 -6.37 18.67 44.99
CA ARG A 416 -7.72 18.16 45.26
C ARG A 416 -8.44 17.82 43.95
N SER A 417 -9.13 16.68 43.94
CA SER A 417 -9.96 16.23 42.80
C SER A 417 -11.04 17.25 42.43
N GLU A 418 -11.63 17.93 43.41
CA GLU A 418 -12.66 18.97 43.21
C GLU A 418 -12.21 20.09 42.25
N GLU A 419 -10.97 20.56 42.42
CA GLU A 419 -10.39 21.62 41.59
C GLU A 419 -10.15 21.13 40.16
N ALA A 420 -9.64 19.90 40.01
CA ALA A 420 -9.47 19.27 38.71
C ALA A 420 -10.81 19.11 37.98
N ILE A 421 -11.88 18.73 38.70
CA ILE A 421 -13.23 18.51 38.13
C ILE A 421 -13.82 19.80 37.56
N VAL A 422 -13.65 20.93 38.24
CA VAL A 422 -14.12 22.22 37.73
C VAL A 422 -13.40 22.55 36.43
N ARG A 423 -12.06 22.45 36.43
CA ARG A 423 -11.25 22.81 35.27
C ARG A 423 -11.51 21.92 34.06
N LEU A 424 -11.57 20.60 34.25
CA LEU A 424 -11.77 19.67 33.14
C LEU A 424 -13.15 19.84 32.48
N ARG A 425 -14.18 20.29 33.20
CA ARG A 425 -15.51 20.53 32.62
C ARG A 425 -15.58 21.78 31.75
N GLU A 426 -14.75 22.78 32.04
CA GLU A 426 -14.67 24.00 31.22
C GLU A 426 -14.03 23.71 29.85
N GLU A 427 -13.12 22.73 29.80
CA GLU A 427 -12.22 22.54 28.66
C GLU A 427 -12.49 21.27 27.86
N SER A 428 -13.16 20.27 28.45
CA SER A 428 -13.33 18.94 27.85
C SER A 428 -14.80 18.53 27.73
N GLN A 429 -15.07 17.64 26.77
CA GLN A 429 -16.39 17.03 26.55
C GLN A 429 -16.43 15.59 27.07
N TYR A 430 -15.26 14.95 27.15
CA TYR A 430 -15.13 13.55 27.53
C TYR A 430 -14.05 13.39 28.60
N ILE A 431 -14.15 12.32 29.38
CA ILE A 431 -13.19 11.98 30.44
C ILE A 431 -12.79 10.51 30.34
N ALA A 432 -11.48 10.24 30.46
CA ALA A 432 -10.92 8.90 30.64
C ALA A 432 -10.12 8.89 31.94
N ILE A 433 -10.40 7.92 32.82
CA ILE A 433 -9.74 7.82 34.13
C ILE A 433 -8.82 6.61 34.10
N LEU A 434 -7.51 6.85 34.22
CA LEU A 434 -6.49 5.81 34.11
C LEU A 434 -6.12 5.25 35.49
N SER A 435 -5.98 3.94 35.56
CA SER A 435 -5.39 3.24 36.71
C SER A 435 -3.88 3.18 36.56
N ILE A 436 -3.16 3.41 37.66
CA ILE A 436 -1.70 3.25 37.69
C ILE A 436 -1.28 1.79 37.53
N ASP A 437 -2.17 0.83 37.80
CA ASP A 437 -1.85 -0.60 37.74
C ASP A 437 -1.89 -1.15 36.30
N ASP A 438 -2.49 -0.40 35.38
CA ASP A 438 -2.81 -0.86 34.03
C ASP A 438 -1.78 -0.48 32.98
N TYR A 439 -1.84 -1.21 31.87
CA TYR A 439 -1.21 -0.89 30.60
C TYR A 439 -2.22 -0.27 29.65
N TYR A 440 -1.89 0.91 29.12
CA TYR A 440 -2.60 1.61 28.07
C TYR A 440 -1.69 1.75 26.84
N GLY A 441 -2.04 1.02 25.78
CA GLY A 441 -1.34 1.05 24.49
C GLY A 441 -1.53 2.38 23.76
N SER A 442 -0.76 2.61 22.70
CA SER A 442 -0.71 3.89 22.00
C SER A 442 -2.06 4.33 21.40
N ASN A 443 -2.94 3.39 21.05
CA ASN A 443 -4.24 3.72 20.45
C ASN A 443 -5.43 3.58 21.42
N TYR A 444 -5.20 3.43 22.72
CA TYR A 444 -6.27 3.25 23.71
C TYR A 444 -7.32 4.37 23.65
N LEU A 445 -6.88 5.63 23.76
CA LEU A 445 -7.79 6.78 23.66
C LEU A 445 -8.34 6.96 22.25
N GLN A 446 -7.51 6.74 21.22
CA GLN A 446 -7.92 6.88 19.83
C GLN A 446 -9.13 5.98 19.52
N ASP A 447 -9.07 4.71 19.89
CA ASP A 447 -10.12 3.74 19.59
C ASP A 447 -11.44 4.08 20.32
N LEU A 448 -11.35 4.54 21.58
CA LEU A 448 -12.51 5.00 22.35
C LEU A 448 -13.14 6.26 21.76
N VAL A 449 -12.34 7.23 21.31
CA VAL A 449 -12.84 8.48 20.70
C VAL A 449 -13.46 8.22 19.33
N LEU A 450 -12.85 7.37 18.51
CA LEU A 450 -13.40 6.98 17.21
C LEU A 450 -14.76 6.28 17.35
N ALA A 451 -15.00 5.58 18.46
CA ALA A 451 -16.29 4.94 18.73
C ALA A 451 -17.45 5.92 18.88
N LEU A 452 -17.16 7.16 19.28
CA LEU A 452 -18.15 8.25 19.35
C LEU A 452 -18.70 8.66 17.97
N GLU A 453 -18.12 8.19 16.87
CA GLU A 453 -18.65 8.41 15.52
C GLU A 453 -19.85 7.49 15.18
N TYR A 454 -20.06 6.44 15.97
CA TYR A 454 -21.14 5.46 15.74
C TYR A 454 -21.84 4.99 17.03
N GLY A 455 -21.40 5.44 18.20
CA GLY A 455 -22.02 5.23 19.49
C GLY A 455 -22.32 6.56 20.18
N ASP A 456 -23.43 6.61 20.91
CA ASP A 456 -23.89 7.78 21.67
C ASP A 456 -24.31 7.35 23.09
N GLU A 457 -23.59 6.39 23.68
CA GLU A 457 -23.84 5.90 25.03
C GLU A 457 -23.12 6.78 26.08
N THR A 458 -23.49 6.65 27.36
CA THR A 458 -22.81 7.37 28.45
C THR A 458 -21.33 6.98 28.55
N ALA A 459 -21.03 5.71 28.29
CA ALA A 459 -19.67 5.19 28.26
C ALA A 459 -19.40 4.36 27.01
N ILE A 460 -18.22 4.58 26.43
CA ILE A 460 -17.57 3.64 25.51
C ILE A 460 -16.54 2.88 26.34
N THR A 461 -16.50 1.55 26.26
CA THR A 461 -15.67 0.71 27.13
C THR A 461 -14.96 -0.41 26.40
N LYS A 462 -14.01 -1.08 27.06
CA LYS A 462 -13.42 -2.35 26.63
C LYS A 462 -13.89 -3.47 27.57
N ALA A 463 -15.02 -4.11 27.26
CA ALA A 463 -15.60 -5.16 28.11
C ALA A 463 -14.91 -6.53 27.93
N THR A 464 -14.44 -6.83 26.71
CA THR A 464 -13.39 -7.83 26.45
C THR A 464 -12.03 -7.15 26.65
N TYR A 465 -11.10 -7.76 27.37
CA TYR A 465 -9.79 -7.13 27.66
C TYR A 465 -8.72 -8.17 27.97
N PHE A 466 -7.46 -7.76 28.07
CA PHE A 466 -6.37 -8.60 28.57
C PHE A 466 -6.10 -8.32 30.05
N ALA A 467 -5.71 -9.32 30.83
CA ALA A 467 -5.35 -9.14 32.23
C ALA A 467 -4.18 -10.05 32.64
N GLN A 468 -3.35 -9.58 33.57
CA GLN A 468 -2.33 -10.42 34.18
C GLN A 468 -2.96 -11.38 35.22
N VAL A 469 -2.82 -12.68 34.97
CA VAL A 469 -3.26 -13.78 35.84
C VAL A 469 -2.14 -14.80 35.93
N ASN A 470 -1.63 -15.08 37.14
CA ASN A 470 -0.53 -16.02 37.38
C ASN A 470 0.70 -15.77 36.48
N ASP A 471 1.18 -14.53 36.45
CA ASP A 471 2.33 -14.07 35.65
C ASP A 471 2.20 -14.24 34.13
N ARG A 472 0.96 -14.40 33.64
CA ARG A 472 0.66 -14.44 32.20
C ARG A 472 -0.45 -13.46 31.86
N VAL A 473 -0.34 -12.84 30.70
CA VAL A 473 -1.40 -11.99 30.16
C VAL A 473 -2.39 -12.87 29.41
N VAL A 474 -3.65 -12.86 29.82
CA VAL A 474 -4.72 -13.69 29.25
C VAL A 474 -5.95 -12.84 28.90
N LYS A 475 -6.66 -13.21 27.84
CA LYS A 475 -7.90 -12.53 27.44
C LYS A 475 -9.05 -12.89 28.40
N GLN A 476 -9.81 -11.88 28.81
CA GLN A 476 -10.96 -11.94 29.72
C GLN A 476 -12.24 -11.57 28.98
N ASN A 477 -13.37 -12.13 29.43
CA ASN A 477 -14.72 -11.86 28.95
C ASN A 477 -14.85 -11.94 27.42
N SER A 478 -14.71 -13.15 26.86
CA SER A 478 -14.86 -13.37 25.42
C SER A 478 -16.23 -12.91 24.91
N ASP A 479 -16.26 -12.49 23.64
CA ASP A 479 -17.47 -12.21 22.87
C ASP A 479 -18.24 -10.90 23.17
N ASN A 480 -17.65 -9.94 23.88
CA ASN A 480 -18.28 -8.61 24.09
C ASN A 480 -17.79 -7.52 23.12
N SER A 481 -16.82 -7.81 22.26
CA SER A 481 -16.25 -6.80 21.34
C SER A 481 -17.31 -6.30 20.37
N TYR A 482 -17.49 -4.98 20.29
CA TYR A 482 -18.50 -4.29 19.46
C TYR A 482 -19.96 -4.65 19.77
N LYS A 483 -20.27 -4.93 21.05
CA LYS A 483 -21.63 -5.16 21.56
C LYS A 483 -21.97 -4.19 22.68
N TYR A 484 -23.26 -4.05 22.95
CA TYR A 484 -23.74 -3.31 24.11
C TYR A 484 -23.62 -4.17 25.37
N VAL A 485 -23.22 -3.54 26.48
CA VAL A 485 -23.14 -4.14 27.82
C VAL A 485 -23.93 -3.29 28.81
N GLU A 486 -24.45 -3.91 29.86
CA GLU A 486 -25.30 -3.22 30.86
C GLU A 486 -24.50 -2.39 31.88
N SER A 487 -23.22 -2.71 32.06
CA SER A 487 -22.30 -1.95 32.89
C SER A 487 -20.90 -1.87 32.26
N ALA A 488 -20.12 -0.87 32.68
CA ALA A 488 -18.75 -0.65 32.22
C ALA A 488 -17.83 -0.34 33.41
N CYS A 489 -16.58 -0.81 33.38
CA CYS A 489 -15.59 -0.42 34.40
C CYS A 489 -14.93 0.90 34.01
N VAL A 490 -14.78 1.80 34.97
CA VAL A 490 -14.24 3.16 34.76
C VAL A 490 -12.84 3.13 34.16
N ARG A 491 -11.92 2.32 34.73
CA ARG A 491 -10.49 2.22 34.33
C ARG A 491 -10.21 1.88 32.86
N ARG A 492 -11.23 1.46 32.11
CA ARG A 492 -11.13 1.06 30.69
C ARG A 492 -12.24 1.65 29.82
N SER A 493 -12.71 2.85 30.20
CA SER A 493 -13.82 3.53 29.55
C SER A 493 -13.52 5.01 29.27
N LEU A 494 -14.20 5.54 28.25
CA LEU A 494 -14.34 6.95 27.95
C LEU A 494 -15.79 7.37 28.25
N LEU A 495 -15.96 8.42 29.04
CA LEU A 495 -17.28 8.89 29.49
C LEU A 495 -17.61 10.25 28.91
N THR A 496 -18.89 10.48 28.62
CA THR A 496 -19.42 11.79 28.21
C THR A 496 -19.70 12.64 29.44
N LEU A 497 -19.00 13.79 29.60
CA LEU A 497 -19.04 14.60 30.82
C LEU A 497 -20.45 15.13 31.15
N ASP A 498 -21.23 15.50 30.14
CA ASP A 498 -22.58 16.05 30.31
C ASP A 498 -23.59 15.02 30.85
N ARG A 499 -23.21 13.73 30.91
CA ARG A 499 -24.07 12.62 31.34
C ARG A 499 -23.71 12.06 32.71
N ILE A 500 -22.71 12.63 33.38
CA ILE A 500 -22.25 12.20 34.71
C ILE A 500 -22.14 13.40 35.64
N THR A 501 -22.29 13.21 36.95
CA THR A 501 -22.21 14.31 37.94
C THR A 501 -20.78 14.54 38.45
N ASN A 502 -20.53 15.66 39.13
CA ASN A 502 -19.23 15.89 39.80
C ASN A 502 -18.94 14.84 40.88
N ALA A 503 -19.97 14.46 41.64
CA ALA A 503 -19.85 13.43 42.66
C ALA A 503 -19.51 12.05 42.06
N ASP A 504 -20.04 11.73 40.86
CA ASP A 504 -19.66 10.53 40.14
C ASP A 504 -18.17 10.55 39.79
N ILE A 505 -17.68 11.66 39.20
CA ILE A 505 -16.27 11.80 38.80
C ILE A 505 -15.34 11.66 40.01
N GLU A 506 -15.66 12.34 41.11
CA GLU A 506 -14.86 12.25 42.33
C GLU A 506 -14.77 10.81 42.86
N ARG A 507 -15.93 10.13 42.96
CA ARG A 507 -15.98 8.70 43.35
C ARG A 507 -15.16 7.82 42.41
N TYR A 508 -15.21 8.08 41.11
CA TYR A 508 -14.49 7.33 40.08
C TYR A 508 -12.98 7.54 40.15
N ILE A 509 -12.51 8.75 40.44
CA ILE A 509 -11.08 9.03 40.66
C ILE A 509 -10.59 8.30 41.91
N GLU A 510 -11.37 8.31 42.99
CA GLU A 510 -11.00 7.69 44.26
C GLU A 510 -11.00 6.16 44.21
N ASN A 511 -11.87 5.54 43.39
CA ASN A 511 -12.07 4.10 43.34
C ASN A 511 -11.88 3.52 41.92
N VAL A 512 -10.96 4.09 41.13
CA VAL A 512 -10.80 3.77 39.69
C VAL A 512 -10.71 2.27 39.38
N ASN A 513 -10.08 1.49 40.27
CA ASN A 513 -9.86 0.06 40.08
C ASN A 513 -11.14 -0.79 40.17
N ASP A 514 -12.12 -0.35 40.97
CA ASP A 514 -13.35 -1.10 41.30
C ASP A 514 -14.62 -0.39 40.83
N ALA A 515 -14.54 0.88 40.43
CA ALA A 515 -15.70 1.67 40.06
C ALA A 515 -16.34 1.20 38.75
N GLU A 516 -17.67 1.08 38.78
CA GLU A 516 -18.51 0.71 37.65
C GLU A 516 -19.50 1.81 37.29
N ILE A 517 -19.82 1.89 36.00
CA ILE A 517 -20.85 2.74 35.42
C ILE A 517 -22.07 1.85 35.20
N GLY A 518 -23.10 2.05 36.02
CA GLY A 518 -24.37 1.33 35.95
C GLY A 518 -25.29 1.84 34.84
N SER A 519 -24.80 1.93 33.61
CA SER A 519 -25.60 2.30 32.45
C SER A 519 -25.18 1.51 31.22
N ARG A 520 -26.13 1.31 30.31
CA ARG A 520 -25.85 0.73 28.99
C ARG A 520 -24.67 1.46 28.35
N SER A 521 -23.71 0.67 27.90
CA SER A 521 -22.42 1.13 27.37
C SER A 521 -22.08 0.37 26.10
N LEU A 522 -21.33 0.98 25.20
CA LEU A 522 -20.84 0.32 24.00
C LEU A 522 -19.44 -0.23 24.25
N SER A 523 -19.28 -1.55 24.19
CA SER A 523 -17.96 -2.17 24.22
C SER A 523 -17.33 -2.16 22.83
N ILE A 524 -16.05 -1.82 22.73
CA ILE A 524 -15.24 -1.88 21.50
C ILE A 524 -14.25 -3.06 21.54
N ASP A 525 -13.21 -3.02 20.71
CA ASP A 525 -12.16 -4.05 20.66
C ASP A 525 -11.43 -4.24 22.01
N GLU A 526 -10.77 -5.37 22.15
CA GLU A 526 -10.03 -5.77 23.34
C GLU A 526 -8.56 -5.28 23.42
N TYR A 527 -8.05 -4.59 22.40
CA TYR A 527 -6.63 -4.25 22.26
C TYR A 527 -6.30 -2.86 22.84
N ASN A 528 -5.01 -2.55 22.91
CA ASN A 528 -4.43 -1.36 23.53
C ASN A 528 -4.78 -1.18 25.01
N TYR A 529 -5.22 -2.23 25.71
CA TYR A 529 -5.46 -2.20 27.15
C TYR A 529 -5.14 -3.56 27.78
N ALA A 530 -4.41 -3.56 28.88
CA ALA A 530 -4.24 -4.74 29.72
C ALA A 530 -4.29 -4.40 31.21
N MET A 531 -5.13 -5.11 31.94
CA MET A 531 -5.38 -4.93 33.36
C MET A 531 -4.25 -5.51 34.21
N ASN A 532 -3.80 -4.75 35.21
CA ASN A 532 -2.76 -5.13 36.18
C ASN A 532 -1.42 -5.52 35.51
N VAL A 533 -1.10 -4.87 34.39
CA VAL A 533 0.16 -5.07 33.66
C VAL A 533 1.02 -3.82 33.82
N ALA A 534 2.10 -3.94 34.60
CA ALA A 534 3.06 -2.87 34.87
C ALA A 534 4.25 -2.85 33.90
N ALA A 535 4.02 -3.12 32.62
CA ALA A 535 5.04 -3.17 31.58
C ALA A 535 4.89 -2.04 30.56
N ALA A 536 6.00 -1.61 29.95
CA ALA A 536 5.98 -0.58 28.88
C ALA A 536 5.41 -1.10 27.54
N VAL A 537 5.35 -2.42 27.37
CA VAL A 537 4.92 -3.14 26.16
C VAL A 537 4.10 -4.36 26.60
N CYS A 538 3.03 -4.66 25.87
CA CYS A 538 2.16 -5.81 26.14
C CYS A 538 1.77 -6.46 24.80
N LYS A 539 2.60 -7.39 24.32
CA LYS A 539 2.50 -7.98 22.96
C LYS A 539 1.09 -8.53 22.64
N GLU A 540 0.41 -9.09 23.63
CA GLU A 540 -0.95 -9.62 23.53
C GLU A 540 -1.95 -8.51 23.18
N ALA A 541 -1.86 -7.37 23.87
CA ALA A 541 -2.75 -6.22 23.71
C ALA A 541 -2.30 -5.25 22.61
N ASP A 542 -1.03 -5.24 22.22
CA ASP A 542 -0.48 -4.32 21.23
C ASP A 542 -0.99 -4.61 19.81
N ASP A 543 -1.07 -3.56 18.98
CA ASP A 543 -1.54 -3.65 17.61
C ASP A 543 -0.66 -4.56 16.72
N LEU A 544 -1.26 -5.10 15.67
CA LEU A 544 -0.50 -5.68 14.56
C LEU A 544 0.24 -4.58 13.81
N ARG A 545 1.56 -4.73 13.64
CA ARG A 545 2.36 -3.80 12.83
C ARG A 545 2.15 -4.09 11.34
N ILE A 546 1.56 -3.14 10.63
CA ILE A 546 1.42 -3.13 9.17
C ILE A 546 2.27 -1.97 8.65
N GLN A 547 3.21 -2.26 7.73
CA GLN A 547 4.23 -1.28 7.31
C GLN A 547 3.67 -0.22 6.37
N ASP A 548 2.82 -0.60 5.42
CA ASP A 548 2.13 0.33 4.53
C ASP A 548 0.64 0.38 4.88
N THR A 549 0.21 1.47 5.52
CA THR A 549 -1.21 1.75 5.84
C THR A 549 -1.83 2.75 4.88
N GLY A 550 -1.17 3.03 3.75
CA GLY A 550 -1.53 4.08 2.81
C GLY A 550 -1.10 5.47 3.26
N ILE A 551 -1.19 6.42 2.32
CA ILE A 551 -0.91 7.84 2.50
C ILE A 551 -1.95 8.42 3.46
N VAL A 552 -1.50 9.30 4.36
CA VAL A 552 -2.38 10.04 5.27
C VAL A 552 -3.20 11.04 4.46
N LEU A 553 -4.53 10.99 4.55
CA LEU A 553 -5.42 11.76 3.69
C LEU A 553 -5.14 13.27 3.74
N SER A 554 -4.93 13.83 4.93
CA SER A 554 -4.64 15.27 5.10
C SER A 554 -3.35 15.71 4.41
N SER A 555 -2.41 14.80 4.16
CA SER A 555 -1.19 15.13 3.41
C SER A 555 -1.45 15.34 1.92
N LEU A 556 -2.56 14.83 1.38
CA LEU A 556 -2.94 15.01 -0.02
C LEU A 556 -3.41 16.43 -0.32
N ASP A 557 -3.88 17.17 0.69
CA ASP A 557 -4.33 18.56 0.50
C ASP A 557 -3.20 19.44 -0.03
N HIS A 558 -1.99 19.31 0.54
CA HIS A 558 -0.80 20.00 0.06
C HIS A 558 -0.41 19.60 -1.36
N VAL A 559 -0.65 18.35 -1.75
CA VAL A 559 -0.39 17.87 -3.11
C VAL A 559 -1.35 18.56 -4.08
N VAL A 560 -2.65 18.55 -3.76
CA VAL A 560 -3.70 19.20 -4.56
C VAL A 560 -3.46 20.71 -4.70
N GLU A 561 -3.05 21.36 -3.61
CA GLU A 561 -2.72 22.80 -3.60
C GLU A 561 -1.52 23.12 -4.48
N SER A 562 -0.55 22.20 -4.62
CA SER A 562 0.63 22.37 -5.49
C SER A 562 0.37 22.15 -6.99
N ILE A 563 -0.78 21.57 -7.36
CA ILE A 563 -1.13 21.35 -8.78
C ILE A 563 -1.60 22.67 -9.37
N HIS A 564 -0.98 23.14 -10.46
CA HIS A 564 -1.37 24.38 -11.14
C HIS A 564 -2.25 24.10 -12.36
N ALA A 565 -3.02 25.12 -12.80
CA ALA A 565 -3.74 25.06 -14.07
C ALA A 565 -2.77 24.91 -15.25
N GLY A 566 -3.17 24.18 -16.29
CA GLY A 566 -2.40 24.05 -17.51
C GLY A 566 -2.40 25.33 -18.35
N ASN A 567 -1.33 25.53 -19.14
CA ASN A 567 -1.28 26.61 -20.12
C ASN A 567 -2.31 26.35 -21.22
N ALA A 568 -3.39 27.11 -21.27
CA ALA A 568 -4.41 26.98 -22.29
C ALA A 568 -3.85 27.31 -23.69
N MET A 569 -3.58 26.29 -24.52
CA MET A 569 -3.53 26.45 -25.98
C MET A 569 -4.56 25.56 -26.66
N VAL A 570 -5.53 26.26 -27.27
CA VAL A 570 -6.43 25.90 -28.37
C VAL A 570 -6.08 24.61 -29.12
N THR A 571 -6.86 23.55 -28.95
CA THR A 571 -7.57 22.78 -30.01
C THR A 571 -8.32 21.60 -29.40
N GLY A 572 -9.57 21.39 -29.83
CA GLY A 572 -10.59 20.54 -29.19
C GLY A 572 -10.39 19.02 -29.25
N SER A 573 -9.32 18.49 -28.65
CA SER A 573 -9.23 17.07 -28.30
C SER A 573 -8.30 16.83 -27.11
N ILE A 574 -8.85 16.84 -25.90
CA ILE A 574 -8.12 16.46 -24.68
C ILE A 574 -8.20 14.93 -24.57
N ARG A 575 -7.06 14.24 -24.73
CA ARG A 575 -6.93 12.81 -24.41
C ARG A 575 -6.47 12.68 -22.96
N PRO A 576 -7.09 11.83 -22.12
CA PRO A 576 -6.74 11.72 -20.70
C PRO A 576 -5.75 10.58 -20.45
N LEU A 577 -4.51 10.74 -20.88
CA LEU A 577 -3.33 9.98 -20.45
C LEU A 577 -2.11 10.85 -20.79
N ASN A 578 -1.39 11.34 -19.77
CA ASN A 578 -0.13 12.12 -19.82
C ASN A 578 -0.17 13.64 -19.51
N GLU A 579 -1.11 14.14 -18.70
CA GLU A 579 -1.04 15.54 -18.22
C GLU A 579 -1.12 15.75 -16.70
N SER A 580 -1.29 14.71 -15.88
CA SER A 580 -1.35 14.87 -14.41
C SER A 580 0.02 15.32 -13.90
N GLU A 581 0.18 16.58 -13.46
CA GLU A 581 1.40 17.13 -12.80
C GLU A 581 1.57 16.61 -11.36
N CYS A 582 1.10 15.40 -11.08
CA CYS A 582 1.06 14.86 -9.73
C CYS A 582 1.41 13.37 -9.73
N TYR A 583 2.34 13.00 -8.84
CA TYR A 583 2.64 11.60 -8.53
C TYR A 583 2.57 11.39 -7.02
N LEU A 584 1.66 10.51 -6.59
CA LEU A 584 1.54 10.11 -5.19
C LEU A 584 2.65 9.10 -4.86
N SER A 585 3.69 9.60 -4.19
CA SER A 585 4.81 8.81 -3.68
C SER A 585 4.56 8.36 -2.24
N LYS A 586 5.04 7.17 -1.89
CA LYS A 586 4.95 6.62 -0.53
C LYS A 586 6.30 6.66 0.19
N SER A 587 7.37 7.00 -0.52
CA SER A 587 8.72 7.01 0.02
C SER A 587 9.53 8.21 -0.46
N LYS A 588 10.57 8.55 0.30
CA LYS A 588 11.64 9.46 -0.12
C LYS A 588 12.68 8.77 -1.00
N SER A 589 12.65 7.44 -1.07
CA SER A 589 13.57 6.62 -1.86
C SER A 589 12.86 6.05 -3.08
N LEU A 590 13.50 6.15 -4.25
CA LEU A 590 13.02 5.61 -5.52
C LEU A 590 14.03 4.61 -6.07
N LEU A 591 13.61 3.38 -6.28
CA LEU A 591 14.36 2.39 -7.05
C LEU A 591 13.99 2.49 -8.53
N ILE A 592 14.97 2.70 -9.39
CA ILE A 592 14.84 2.64 -10.85
C ILE A 592 15.59 1.43 -11.39
N VAL A 593 14.88 0.63 -12.16
CA VAL A 593 15.37 -0.61 -12.77
C VAL A 593 14.93 -0.70 -14.23
N ASP A 594 15.70 -1.39 -15.06
CA ASP A 594 15.35 -1.66 -16.47
C ASP A 594 14.19 -2.65 -16.61
N ASP A 595 14.05 -3.55 -15.64
CA ASP A 595 12.96 -4.53 -15.55
C ASP A 595 12.63 -4.88 -14.10
N TYR A 596 11.45 -5.44 -13.86
CA TYR A 596 11.04 -5.89 -12.52
C TYR A 596 10.07 -7.08 -12.62
N PRO A 597 10.06 -8.02 -11.65
CA PRO A 597 9.17 -9.18 -11.72
C PRO A 597 7.69 -8.82 -11.89
N SER A 598 6.97 -9.69 -12.59
CA SER A 598 5.52 -9.66 -12.70
C SER A 598 4.96 -11.08 -12.60
N TYR A 599 3.67 -11.24 -12.30
CA TYR A 599 3.08 -12.59 -12.19
C TYR A 599 3.13 -13.41 -13.50
N SER A 600 3.30 -12.74 -14.65
CA SER A 600 3.51 -13.37 -15.96
C SER A 600 4.99 -13.55 -16.34
N ASP A 601 5.92 -12.84 -15.69
CA ASP A 601 7.36 -12.92 -15.93
C ASP A 601 8.13 -12.80 -14.61
N LEU A 602 8.47 -13.96 -14.05
CA LEU A 602 8.98 -14.10 -12.68
C LEU A 602 10.51 -14.07 -12.57
N TYR A 603 11.22 -14.22 -13.69
CA TYR A 603 12.66 -14.51 -13.67
C TYR A 603 13.52 -13.24 -13.53
N ARG A 604 13.08 -12.12 -14.09
CA ARG A 604 13.92 -10.91 -14.16
C ARG A 604 13.94 -10.18 -12.83
N ASN A 605 15.13 -9.88 -12.32
CA ASN A 605 15.37 -9.02 -11.17
C ASN A 605 14.71 -9.47 -9.84
N GLY A 606 14.42 -10.78 -9.69
CA GLY A 606 13.83 -11.35 -8.46
C GLY A 606 14.66 -11.11 -7.20
N PHE A 607 15.99 -11.11 -7.30
CA PHE A 607 16.88 -10.79 -6.17
C PHE A 607 16.79 -9.32 -5.74
N ILE A 608 16.48 -8.40 -6.66
CA ILE A 608 16.21 -6.99 -6.34
C ILE A 608 14.88 -6.89 -5.59
N HIS A 609 13.86 -7.61 -6.06
CA HIS A 609 12.58 -7.68 -5.38
C HIS A 609 12.71 -8.18 -3.93
N SER A 610 13.49 -9.22 -3.68
CA SER A 610 13.76 -9.69 -2.31
C SER A 610 14.35 -8.60 -1.41
N ARG A 611 15.19 -7.71 -1.94
CA ARG A 611 15.72 -6.57 -1.17
C ARG A 611 14.61 -5.58 -0.82
N VAL A 612 13.79 -5.21 -1.80
CA VAL A 612 12.69 -4.25 -1.61
C VAL A 612 11.68 -4.77 -0.58
N VAL A 613 11.36 -6.07 -0.62
CA VAL A 613 10.51 -6.73 0.39
C VAL A 613 11.14 -6.61 1.78
N GLU A 614 12.43 -6.90 1.93
CA GLU A 614 13.07 -6.79 3.26
C GLU A 614 13.23 -5.36 3.76
N TYR A 615 13.39 -4.38 2.85
CA TYR A 615 13.34 -2.96 3.21
C TYR A 615 11.95 -2.60 3.75
N HIS A 616 10.89 -2.99 3.04
CA HIS A 616 9.50 -2.81 3.45
C HIS A 616 9.20 -3.45 4.80
N ASP A 617 9.58 -4.72 4.99
CA ASP A 617 9.36 -5.48 6.23
C ASP A 617 10.07 -4.86 7.45
N ARG A 618 11.15 -4.09 7.23
CA ARG A 618 11.86 -3.31 8.27
C ARG A 618 11.36 -1.88 8.44
N GLY A 619 10.31 -1.48 7.73
CA GLY A 619 9.70 -0.14 7.82
C GLY A 619 10.39 0.91 6.96
N HIS A 620 11.13 0.49 5.93
CA HIS A 620 11.73 1.36 4.93
C HIS A 620 11.09 1.10 3.56
N SER A 621 9.97 1.76 3.29
CA SER A 621 9.32 1.67 1.98
C SER A 621 10.21 2.27 0.88
N VAL A 622 10.21 1.68 -0.31
CA VAL A 622 10.91 2.20 -1.49
C VAL A 622 9.94 2.16 -2.65
N ASP A 623 9.73 3.29 -3.31
CA ASP A 623 8.92 3.34 -4.53
C ASP A 623 9.71 2.68 -5.67
N VAL A 624 9.07 1.85 -6.50
CA VAL A 624 9.73 1.15 -7.61
C VAL A 624 9.26 1.71 -8.95
N PHE A 625 10.22 2.06 -9.80
CA PHE A 625 9.99 2.45 -11.19
C PHE A 625 10.71 1.52 -12.15
N ARG A 626 9.94 0.87 -13.03
CA ARG A 626 10.44 0.07 -14.14
C ARG A 626 10.55 0.91 -15.39
N PHE A 627 11.79 1.24 -15.77
CA PHE A 627 12.13 2.01 -16.95
C PHE A 627 12.20 1.11 -18.19
N SER A 628 11.18 1.18 -19.05
CA SER A 628 11.09 0.31 -20.22
C SER A 628 10.31 0.93 -21.37
N GLU A 629 10.86 0.88 -22.58
CA GLU A 629 10.12 1.18 -23.83
C GLU A 629 9.09 0.11 -24.17
N ARG A 630 9.29 -1.14 -23.70
CA ARG A 630 8.49 -2.31 -24.10
C ARG A 630 7.19 -2.42 -23.31
N HIS A 631 7.20 -1.93 -22.08
CA HIS A 631 6.04 -1.98 -21.20
C HIS A 631 5.25 -0.67 -21.29
N ARG A 632 3.92 -0.79 -21.32
CA ARG A 632 3.05 0.37 -21.31
C ARG A 632 3.23 1.14 -19.99
N ALA A 633 3.25 2.47 -20.09
CA ALA A 633 3.17 3.35 -18.93
C ALA A 633 1.95 3.01 -18.04
N GLY A 634 2.15 3.00 -16.74
CA GLY A 634 1.09 2.74 -15.77
C GLY A 634 1.58 2.11 -14.48
N PHE A 635 0.62 1.67 -13.66
CA PHE A 635 0.84 1.13 -12.34
C PHE A 635 0.44 -0.34 -12.25
N SER A 636 1.20 -1.09 -11.46
CA SER A 636 0.96 -2.49 -11.12
C SER A 636 1.46 -2.80 -9.71
N GLU A 637 1.21 -4.02 -9.24
CA GLU A 637 1.83 -4.54 -8.02
C GLU A 637 2.46 -5.90 -8.29
N PHE A 638 3.52 -6.22 -7.56
CA PHE A 638 4.04 -7.58 -7.46
C PHE A 638 4.38 -7.91 -6.01
N ASN A 639 3.74 -8.94 -5.47
CA ASN A 639 3.90 -9.39 -4.08
C ASN A 639 3.77 -8.25 -3.05
N GLY A 640 2.92 -7.26 -3.32
CA GLY A 640 2.66 -6.16 -2.40
C GLY A 640 3.60 -4.97 -2.57
N ILE A 641 4.53 -5.04 -3.51
CA ILE A 641 5.34 -3.90 -3.88
C ILE A 641 4.66 -3.19 -5.05
N ASP A 642 4.40 -1.90 -4.87
CA ASP A 642 3.84 -1.04 -5.91
C ASP A 642 4.91 -0.71 -6.96
N ILE A 643 4.54 -0.82 -8.24
CA ILE A 643 5.44 -0.61 -9.37
C ILE A 643 4.81 0.39 -10.32
N ALA A 644 5.49 1.52 -10.53
CA ALA A 644 5.26 2.38 -11.68
C ALA A 644 6.09 1.89 -12.87
N SER A 645 5.56 2.02 -14.08
CA SER A 645 6.26 1.69 -15.32
C SER A 645 6.12 2.85 -16.29
N GLY A 646 7.15 3.07 -17.10
CA GLY A 646 7.16 4.07 -18.16
C GLY A 646 8.56 4.25 -18.73
N TYR A 647 8.76 5.32 -19.49
CA TYR A 647 10.04 5.64 -20.10
C TYR A 647 10.47 7.06 -19.72
N TYR A 648 11.06 7.84 -20.64
CA TYR A 648 11.61 9.16 -20.33
C TYR A 648 10.60 10.16 -19.76
N GLU A 649 9.38 10.20 -20.30
CA GLU A 649 8.37 11.17 -19.85
C GLU A 649 7.94 10.87 -18.42
N GLU A 650 7.53 9.63 -18.15
CA GLU A 650 7.00 9.23 -16.85
C GLU A 650 8.06 9.26 -15.74
N ILE A 651 9.31 8.87 -16.02
CA ILE A 651 10.35 8.91 -14.98
C ILE A 651 10.75 10.34 -14.62
N ASN A 652 10.86 11.24 -15.61
CA ASN A 652 11.18 12.64 -15.32
C ASN A 652 10.06 13.32 -14.58
N HIS A 653 8.82 13.02 -14.97
CA HIS A 653 7.64 13.48 -14.28
C HIS A 653 7.64 13.03 -12.80
N LEU A 654 7.85 11.74 -12.55
CA LEU A 654 7.97 11.21 -11.20
C LEU A 654 9.10 11.90 -10.43
N LEU A 655 10.32 11.98 -10.99
CA LEU A 655 11.48 12.57 -10.32
C LEU A 655 11.30 14.07 -10.00
N PHE A 656 10.50 14.77 -10.80
CA PHE A 656 10.22 16.20 -10.64
C PHE A 656 9.13 16.46 -9.60
N TYR A 657 7.99 15.77 -9.70
CA TYR A 657 6.81 16.05 -8.87
C TYR A 657 6.77 15.26 -7.56
N ALA A 658 7.43 14.11 -7.49
CA ALA A 658 7.49 13.32 -6.26
C ALA A 658 8.64 13.77 -5.36
N LYS A 659 8.45 13.62 -4.04
CA LYS A 659 9.38 14.09 -3.00
C LYS A 659 10.52 13.10 -2.74
N HIS A 660 11.06 12.46 -3.78
CA HIS A 660 12.21 11.57 -3.65
C HIS A 660 13.50 12.39 -3.50
N ASN A 661 14.29 12.08 -2.47
CA ASN A 661 15.61 12.67 -2.25
C ASN A 661 16.75 11.66 -2.47
N THR A 662 16.42 10.37 -2.55
CA THR A 662 17.38 9.27 -2.73
C THR A 662 16.93 8.40 -3.90
N VAL A 663 17.82 8.18 -4.86
CA VAL A 663 17.57 7.39 -6.08
C VAL A 663 18.49 6.18 -6.10
N LEU A 664 17.90 4.98 -6.16
CA LEU A 664 18.60 3.71 -6.23
C LEU A 664 18.57 3.25 -7.68
N LEU A 665 19.74 2.97 -8.26
CA LEU A 665 19.86 2.55 -9.65
C LEU A 665 20.43 1.13 -9.69
N HIS A 666 19.71 0.21 -10.34
CA HIS A 666 20.27 -1.10 -10.71
C HIS A 666 20.26 -1.24 -12.23
N PHE A 667 21.28 -1.92 -12.77
CA PHE A 667 21.45 -2.10 -14.22
C PHE A 667 21.47 -0.78 -15.00
N LEU A 668 22.23 0.20 -14.48
CA LEU A 668 22.32 1.53 -15.07
C LEU A 668 22.90 1.48 -16.50
N THR A 669 22.12 1.99 -17.46
CA THR A 669 22.53 2.13 -18.86
C THR A 669 22.72 3.61 -19.21
N LYS A 670 23.46 3.89 -20.30
CA LYS A 670 23.60 5.25 -20.82
C LYS A 670 22.25 5.88 -21.15
N ALA A 671 21.34 5.12 -21.76
CA ALA A 671 19.99 5.57 -22.07
C ALA A 671 19.23 6.01 -20.81
N LEU A 672 19.19 5.15 -19.78
CA LEU A 672 18.57 5.50 -18.51
C LEU A 672 19.20 6.75 -17.87
N TRP A 673 20.54 6.82 -17.82
CA TRP A 673 21.25 7.97 -17.25
C TRP A 673 20.93 9.27 -18.00
N ASP A 674 21.03 9.25 -19.33
CA ASP A 674 20.70 10.41 -20.16
C ASP A 674 19.26 10.88 -19.93
N GLY A 675 18.35 9.94 -19.67
CA GLY A 675 16.97 10.21 -19.33
C GLY A 675 16.75 10.91 -18.00
N ILE A 676 17.60 10.69 -17.00
CA ILE A 676 17.35 11.14 -15.62
C ILE A 676 18.38 12.15 -15.09
N LYS A 677 19.56 12.27 -15.71
CA LYS A 677 20.71 13.02 -15.18
C LYS A 677 20.41 14.47 -14.82
N SER A 678 19.49 15.13 -15.51
CA SER A 678 19.07 16.49 -15.17
C SER A 678 18.21 16.53 -13.91
N SER A 679 17.31 15.55 -13.77
CA SER A 679 16.29 15.45 -12.71
C SER A 679 16.81 14.87 -11.39
N VAL A 680 17.92 14.12 -11.43
CA VAL A 680 18.55 13.54 -10.23
C VAL A 680 19.65 14.42 -9.62
N LYS A 681 19.97 15.56 -10.24
CA LYS A 681 20.98 16.48 -9.72
C LYS A 681 20.54 17.04 -8.36
N GLY A 682 21.46 17.10 -7.39
CA GLY A 682 21.15 17.50 -6.01
C GLY A 682 20.42 16.44 -5.16
N LYS A 683 20.15 15.25 -5.71
CA LYS A 683 19.64 14.09 -4.98
C LYS A 683 20.79 13.14 -4.65
N ARG A 684 20.62 12.31 -3.62
CA ARG A 684 21.52 11.19 -3.32
C ARG A 684 21.27 10.07 -4.32
N ILE A 685 22.32 9.53 -4.92
CA ILE A 685 22.23 8.51 -5.97
C ILE A 685 23.10 7.32 -5.58
N VAL A 686 22.48 6.16 -5.38
CA VAL A 686 23.18 4.92 -5.05
C VAL A 686 23.05 3.94 -6.21
N VAL A 687 24.18 3.53 -6.80
CA VAL A 687 24.24 2.70 -8.00
C VAL A 687 24.75 1.31 -7.65
N TRP A 688 23.92 0.28 -7.78
CA TRP A 688 24.36 -1.11 -7.65
C TRP A 688 24.97 -1.59 -8.96
N VAL A 689 26.16 -2.19 -8.86
CA VAL A 689 26.95 -2.71 -9.98
C VAL A 689 27.00 -4.24 -9.88
N HIS A 690 26.36 -4.92 -10.83
CA HIS A 690 26.21 -6.37 -10.90
C HIS A 690 27.16 -7.05 -11.89
N GLY A 691 27.72 -6.28 -12.83
CA GLY A 691 28.76 -6.71 -13.76
C GLY A 691 28.34 -6.61 -15.22
N ALA A 692 27.14 -7.05 -15.60
CA ALA A 692 26.69 -7.05 -17.00
C ALA A 692 26.65 -5.63 -17.62
N GLU A 693 26.35 -4.63 -16.79
CA GLU A 693 26.22 -3.22 -17.12
C GLU A 693 27.56 -2.49 -17.27
N ILE A 694 28.65 -2.98 -16.66
CA ILE A 694 29.97 -2.32 -16.62
C ILE A 694 31.06 -3.11 -17.37
N GLN A 695 30.93 -4.44 -17.43
CA GLN A 695 31.97 -5.30 -17.98
C GLN A 695 32.14 -5.10 -19.49
N PRO A 696 33.39 -5.16 -19.97
CA PRO A 696 33.71 -5.10 -21.38
C PRO A 696 33.43 -6.42 -22.11
N TRP A 697 33.42 -6.37 -23.44
CA TRP A 697 33.13 -7.54 -24.29
C TRP A 697 34.11 -8.71 -24.05
N TRP A 698 35.40 -8.44 -23.81
CA TRP A 698 36.40 -9.51 -23.66
C TRP A 698 36.20 -10.37 -22.41
N ARG A 699 35.65 -9.81 -21.33
CA ARG A 699 35.26 -10.56 -20.12
C ARG A 699 33.99 -11.38 -20.31
N ARG A 700 33.24 -11.12 -21.39
CA ARG A 700 31.98 -11.78 -21.74
C ARG A 700 32.08 -12.58 -23.04
N LYS A 701 33.30 -12.84 -23.54
CA LYS A 701 33.58 -13.43 -24.85
C LYS A 701 32.84 -14.75 -25.12
N HIS A 702 32.64 -15.57 -24.09
CA HIS A 702 31.93 -16.85 -24.16
C HIS A 702 30.44 -16.73 -24.47
N ASN A 703 29.83 -15.56 -24.27
CA ASN A 703 28.44 -15.34 -24.64
C ASN A 703 28.24 -15.14 -26.14
N PHE A 704 29.32 -14.86 -26.88
CA PHE A 704 29.24 -14.53 -28.30
C PHE A 704 29.54 -15.76 -29.15
N GLN A 705 28.55 -16.17 -29.93
CA GLN A 705 28.68 -17.16 -31.01
C GLN A 705 29.39 -16.56 -32.24
N ALA A 706 29.98 -17.41 -33.09
CA ALA A 706 30.71 -17.02 -34.31
C ALA A 706 29.89 -16.19 -35.33
N ARG A 707 28.55 -16.21 -35.21
CA ARG A 707 27.61 -15.44 -36.05
C ARG A 707 27.41 -13.98 -35.60
N HIS A 708 27.90 -13.59 -34.43
CA HIS A 708 27.77 -12.21 -33.96
C HIS A 708 28.81 -11.32 -34.64
N ASP A 709 28.38 -10.10 -34.97
CA ASP A 709 29.26 -9.06 -35.48
C ASP A 709 30.21 -8.60 -34.35
N LYS A 710 31.47 -9.01 -34.46
CA LYS A 710 32.51 -8.71 -33.47
C LYS A 710 32.75 -7.20 -33.37
N ASP A 711 32.71 -6.48 -34.49
CA ASP A 711 33.00 -5.05 -34.52
C ASP A 711 31.88 -4.27 -33.82
N ALA A 712 30.62 -4.67 -34.05
CA ALA A 712 29.47 -4.09 -33.34
C ALA A 712 29.54 -4.30 -31.82
N LEU A 713 29.93 -5.50 -31.37
CA LEU A 713 30.08 -5.82 -29.94
C LEU A 713 31.22 -5.05 -29.27
N GLN A 714 32.34 -4.90 -29.98
CA GLN A 714 33.46 -4.08 -29.52
C GLN A 714 33.04 -2.62 -29.37
N HIS A 715 32.35 -2.09 -30.37
CA HIS A 715 31.85 -0.73 -30.37
C HIS A 715 30.86 -0.46 -29.21
N GLU A 716 29.89 -1.35 -28.99
CA GLU A 716 28.96 -1.24 -27.86
C GLU A 716 29.68 -1.27 -26.51
N SER A 717 30.69 -2.14 -26.39
CA SER A 717 31.53 -2.21 -25.18
C SER A 717 32.35 -0.95 -24.96
N GLU A 718 32.92 -0.35 -26.00
CA GLU A 718 33.67 0.91 -25.89
C GLU A 718 32.77 2.05 -25.44
N GLN A 719 31.56 2.16 -26.00
CA GLN A 719 30.57 3.15 -25.57
C GLN A 719 30.18 2.96 -24.10
N ARG A 720 29.99 1.71 -23.66
CA ARG A 720 29.70 1.36 -22.27
C ARG A 720 30.84 1.78 -21.34
N LEU A 721 32.08 1.43 -21.67
CA LEU A 721 33.24 1.83 -20.86
C LEU A 721 33.40 3.35 -20.81
N ALA A 722 33.23 4.05 -21.93
CA ALA A 722 33.28 5.51 -21.98
C ALA A 722 32.23 6.15 -21.06
N PHE A 723 31.00 5.62 -21.08
CA PHE A 723 29.93 6.04 -20.18
C PHE A 723 30.26 5.83 -18.69
N TRP A 724 30.81 4.67 -18.32
CA TRP A 724 31.19 4.43 -16.91
C TRP A 724 32.37 5.29 -16.45
N ARG A 725 33.33 5.58 -17.34
CA ARG A 725 34.38 6.56 -17.06
C ARG A 725 33.78 7.93 -16.76
N GLU A 726 32.82 8.39 -17.56
CA GLU A 726 32.09 9.64 -17.32
C GLU A 726 31.43 9.64 -15.93
N LEU A 727 30.71 8.58 -15.55
CA LEU A 727 30.09 8.48 -14.22
C LEU A 727 31.11 8.52 -13.08
N PHE A 728 32.25 7.85 -13.21
CA PHE A 728 33.31 7.89 -12.18
C PHE A 728 33.96 9.28 -12.10
N HIS A 729 34.12 9.96 -13.23
CA HIS A 729 34.55 11.36 -13.24
C HIS A 729 33.56 12.26 -12.50
N LEU A 730 32.25 12.12 -12.76
CA LEU A 730 31.21 12.87 -12.05
C LEU A 730 31.24 12.60 -10.54
N ALA A 731 31.47 11.36 -10.12
CA ALA A 731 31.52 11.01 -8.69
C ALA A 731 32.73 11.59 -7.96
N LYS A 732 33.86 11.81 -8.66
CA LYS A 732 35.10 12.38 -8.10
C LYS A 732 35.12 13.90 -8.05
N GLN A 733 34.30 14.56 -8.87
CA GLN A 733 34.30 16.01 -9.03
C GLN A 733 33.10 16.64 -8.33
N GLU A 734 33.20 17.93 -7.99
CA GLU A 734 32.07 18.70 -7.46
C GLU A 734 31.12 19.11 -8.59
N THR A 735 30.38 18.14 -9.14
CA THR A 735 29.47 18.36 -10.28
C THR A 735 27.99 18.53 -9.86
N GLY A 736 27.71 18.48 -8.56
CA GLY A 736 26.35 18.49 -8.01
C GLY A 736 25.64 17.13 -8.06
N TYR A 737 26.39 16.05 -8.30
CA TYR A 737 25.91 14.67 -8.22
C TYR A 737 26.46 14.01 -6.96
N ASP A 738 25.60 13.52 -6.07
CA ASP A 738 25.99 12.72 -4.91
C ASP A 738 25.90 11.23 -5.26
N LEU A 739 26.94 10.73 -5.96
CA LEU A 739 27.02 9.34 -6.42
C LEU A 739 27.76 8.45 -5.42
N HIS A 740 27.14 7.31 -5.07
CA HIS A 740 27.76 6.21 -4.33
C HIS A 740 27.57 4.89 -5.09
N PHE A 741 28.62 4.09 -5.22
CA PHE A 741 28.56 2.82 -5.97
C PHE A 741 28.57 1.62 -5.01
N VAL A 742 27.68 0.67 -5.22
CA VAL A 742 27.64 -0.59 -4.45
C VAL A 742 28.06 -1.74 -5.37
N PHE A 743 29.24 -2.29 -5.12
CA PHE A 743 29.75 -3.45 -5.83
C PHE A 743 29.41 -4.74 -5.08
N VAL A 744 29.04 -5.78 -5.82
CA VAL A 744 28.62 -7.06 -5.23
C VAL A 744 29.79 -7.98 -4.83
N SER A 745 31.03 -7.66 -5.22
CA SER A 745 32.24 -8.44 -4.86
C SER A 745 33.52 -7.63 -5.00
N GLN A 746 34.59 -8.08 -4.36
CA GLN A 746 35.92 -7.48 -4.46
C GLN A 746 36.51 -7.65 -5.86
N TYR A 747 36.29 -8.81 -6.48
CA TYR A 747 36.65 -9.12 -7.86
C TYR A 747 36.04 -8.11 -8.83
N LEU A 748 34.75 -7.76 -8.64
CA LEU A 748 34.10 -6.82 -9.53
C LEU A 748 34.67 -5.40 -9.39
N VAL A 749 35.04 -4.97 -8.18
CA VAL A 749 35.74 -3.69 -7.96
C VAL A 749 37.08 -3.69 -8.70
N ALA A 750 37.91 -4.72 -8.46
CA ALA A 750 39.24 -4.81 -9.03
C ALA A 750 39.21 -4.80 -10.57
N THR A 751 38.32 -5.62 -11.16
CA THR A 751 38.19 -5.74 -12.62
C THR A 751 37.54 -4.51 -13.26
N ALA A 752 36.56 -3.87 -12.61
CA ALA A 752 35.99 -2.62 -13.10
C ALA A 752 37.05 -1.51 -13.13
N PHE A 753 37.88 -1.39 -12.08
CA PHE A 753 38.93 -0.37 -12.03
C PHE A 753 40.02 -0.61 -13.07
N GLU A 754 40.41 -1.88 -13.25
CA GLU A 754 41.33 -2.30 -14.31
C GLU A 754 40.78 -1.95 -15.70
N ASP A 755 39.55 -2.35 -16.01
CA ASP A 755 38.94 -2.18 -17.34
C ASP A 755 38.70 -0.69 -17.68
N LEU A 756 38.29 0.10 -16.68
CA LEU A 756 38.07 1.53 -16.86
C LEU A 756 39.37 2.33 -16.83
N ASN A 757 40.46 1.76 -16.30
CA ASN A 757 41.70 2.44 -15.98
C ASN A 757 41.47 3.65 -15.03
N MET A 758 40.59 3.45 -14.04
CA MET A 758 40.14 4.46 -13.08
C MET A 758 39.73 3.80 -11.76
N ASP A 759 40.13 4.37 -10.62
CA ASP A 759 39.65 3.99 -9.29
C ASP A 759 38.52 4.89 -8.80
N LEU A 760 38.02 4.66 -7.58
CA LEU A 760 37.16 5.56 -6.83
C LEU A 760 37.70 5.72 -5.40
N PRO A 761 37.54 6.89 -4.75
CA PRO A 761 37.79 7.05 -3.32
C PRO A 761 36.94 6.10 -2.47
N LEU A 762 37.44 5.68 -1.29
CA LEU A 762 36.77 4.68 -0.44
C LEU A 762 35.40 5.12 0.06
N GLU A 763 35.17 6.43 0.17
CA GLU A 763 33.88 7.02 0.54
C GLU A 763 32.86 7.04 -0.60
N LYS A 764 33.28 6.76 -1.85
CA LYS A 764 32.41 6.75 -3.04
C LYS A 764 31.93 5.36 -3.43
N PHE A 765 32.40 4.31 -2.77
CA PHE A 765 31.90 2.97 -3.03
C PHE A 765 31.89 2.07 -1.80
N SER A 766 31.01 1.06 -1.82
CA SER A 766 30.92 0.00 -0.81
C SER A 766 30.91 -1.36 -1.48
N ILE A 767 31.42 -2.38 -0.80
CA ILE A 767 31.23 -3.78 -1.19
C ILE A 767 30.12 -4.37 -0.33
N ILE A 768 28.98 -4.65 -0.97
CA ILE A 768 27.80 -5.27 -0.36
C ILE A 768 27.28 -6.33 -1.30
N HIS A 769 27.33 -7.59 -0.85
CA HIS A 769 26.90 -8.74 -1.63
C HIS A 769 25.39 -8.72 -1.89
N ASN A 770 24.95 -9.52 -2.86
CA ASN A 770 23.54 -9.83 -3.03
C ASN A 770 23.00 -10.58 -1.82
N TYR A 771 21.88 -10.07 -1.32
CA TYR A 771 21.13 -10.63 -0.21
C TYR A 771 20.61 -12.03 -0.55
N ILE A 772 20.78 -12.95 0.39
CA ILE A 772 20.17 -14.28 0.36
C ILE A 772 19.20 -14.40 1.53
N ASN A 773 17.94 -14.62 1.21
CA ASN A 773 16.89 -14.72 2.21
C ASN A 773 16.96 -16.05 2.96
N GLY A 774 17.52 -16.03 4.17
CA GLY A 774 17.67 -17.21 5.03
C GLY A 774 16.34 -17.76 5.59
N GLU A 775 15.26 -17.00 5.57
CA GLU A 775 13.93 -17.46 5.98
C GLU A 775 13.25 -18.26 4.86
N VAL A 776 13.40 -17.82 3.61
CA VAL A 776 12.96 -18.57 2.42
C VAL A 776 13.85 -19.79 2.20
N PHE A 777 15.16 -19.60 2.16
CA PHE A 777 16.17 -20.64 1.91
C PHE A 777 16.74 -21.19 3.22
N LYS A 778 15.82 -21.65 4.08
CA LYS A 778 16.16 -22.11 5.44
C LYS A 778 16.95 -23.41 5.41
N TYR A 779 18.05 -23.43 6.16
CA TYR A 779 18.83 -24.65 6.37
C TYR A 779 18.00 -25.72 7.07
N ARG A 780 18.08 -26.93 6.53
CA ARG A 780 17.67 -28.15 7.22
C ARG A 780 18.79 -29.16 7.04
N THR A 781 19.08 -29.92 8.10
CA THR A 781 20.05 -31.00 8.05
C THR A 781 19.74 -31.91 6.88
N LYS A 782 20.71 -32.12 5.99
CA LYS A 782 20.55 -32.97 4.81
C LYS A 782 20.80 -34.41 5.20
N ASP A 783 19.85 -35.29 4.87
CA ASP A 783 20.06 -36.73 4.99
C ASP A 783 21.24 -37.14 4.10
N ARG A 784 22.10 -38.03 4.60
CA ARG A 784 23.27 -38.53 3.88
C ARG A 784 22.91 -39.10 2.51
N SER A 785 21.73 -39.67 2.33
CA SER A 785 21.27 -40.22 1.05
C SER A 785 21.08 -39.13 -0.02
N LEU A 786 20.85 -37.87 0.36
CA LEU A 786 20.65 -36.76 -0.59
C LEU A 786 21.92 -36.40 -1.36
N ARG A 787 23.10 -36.90 -0.96
CA ARG A 787 24.36 -36.75 -1.71
C ARG A 787 24.30 -37.34 -3.12
N THR A 788 23.37 -38.27 -3.39
CA THR A 788 23.15 -38.86 -4.72
C THR A 788 22.12 -38.11 -5.56
N LYS A 789 21.54 -37.01 -5.03
CA LYS A 789 20.54 -36.18 -5.71
C LYS A 789 21.14 -34.83 -6.07
N ILE A 790 21.36 -34.64 -7.37
CA ILE A 790 22.05 -33.48 -7.96
C ILE A 790 21.04 -32.57 -8.66
N LEU A 791 21.03 -31.31 -8.27
CA LEU A 791 20.17 -30.26 -8.82
C LEU A 791 21.00 -29.24 -9.60
N SER A 792 20.47 -28.78 -10.73
CA SER A 792 20.99 -27.65 -11.49
C SER A 792 19.83 -26.77 -11.94
N ILE A 793 19.76 -25.55 -11.41
CA ILE A 793 18.78 -24.54 -11.80
C ILE A 793 19.52 -23.39 -12.46
N ARG A 794 19.42 -23.24 -13.79
CA ARG A 794 20.16 -22.22 -14.54
C ARG A 794 19.39 -21.69 -15.76
N PRO A 795 19.59 -20.42 -16.14
CA PRO A 795 19.12 -19.91 -17.42
C PRO A 795 19.91 -20.53 -18.56
N PHE A 796 19.22 -20.81 -19.68
CA PHE A 796 19.83 -21.29 -20.92
C PHE A 796 19.86 -20.17 -21.98
N ALA A 797 19.98 -18.92 -21.54
CA ALA A 797 19.97 -17.74 -22.41
C ALA A 797 21.29 -17.54 -23.15
N ASN A 798 22.41 -17.93 -22.54
CA ASN A 798 23.76 -17.84 -23.11
C ASN A 798 24.68 -18.89 -22.46
N HIS A 799 25.94 -18.95 -22.91
CA HIS A 799 26.91 -19.92 -22.42
C HIS A 799 27.58 -19.52 -21.09
N ASN A 800 27.25 -18.36 -20.51
CA ASN A 800 27.83 -17.89 -19.24
C ASN A 800 27.66 -18.91 -18.11
N TYR A 801 26.48 -19.52 -18.02
CA TYR A 801 26.12 -20.43 -16.92
C TYR A 801 26.65 -21.86 -17.08
N GLY A 802 27.56 -22.12 -18.04
CA GLY A 802 28.25 -23.41 -18.13
C GLY A 802 27.34 -24.63 -18.32
N ASN A 803 26.11 -24.46 -18.83
CA ASN A 803 25.14 -25.56 -18.92
C ASN A 803 25.64 -26.74 -19.77
N ASP A 804 26.51 -26.49 -20.75
CA ASP A 804 27.17 -27.53 -21.53
C ASP A 804 28.18 -28.35 -20.70
N LEU A 805 28.85 -27.73 -19.70
CA LEU A 805 29.73 -28.43 -18.76
C LEU A 805 28.92 -29.38 -17.86
N THR A 806 27.76 -28.94 -17.38
CA THR A 806 26.81 -29.81 -16.67
C THR A 806 26.44 -31.03 -17.52
N VAL A 807 26.11 -30.82 -18.79
CA VAL A 807 25.77 -31.91 -19.72
C VAL A 807 26.96 -32.85 -19.97
N LYS A 808 28.16 -32.31 -20.20
CA LYS A 808 29.39 -33.10 -20.38
C LYS A 808 29.72 -33.94 -19.14
N THR A 809 29.55 -33.36 -17.95
CA THR A 809 29.72 -34.05 -16.65
C THR A 809 28.78 -35.26 -16.54
N ILE A 810 27.49 -35.06 -16.85
CA ILE A 810 26.49 -36.15 -16.82
C ILE A 810 26.82 -37.23 -17.85
N LEU A 811 27.26 -36.85 -19.06
CA LEU A 811 27.67 -37.80 -20.10
C LEU A 811 28.88 -38.63 -19.67
N LEU A 812 29.88 -38.00 -19.05
CA LEU A 812 31.05 -38.70 -18.52
C LEU A 812 30.63 -39.71 -17.44
N LEU A 813 29.85 -39.26 -16.45
CA LEU A 813 29.33 -40.12 -15.38
C LEU A 813 28.47 -41.26 -15.93
N SER A 814 27.74 -41.06 -17.04
CA SER A 814 26.89 -42.10 -17.64
C SER A 814 27.64 -43.36 -18.11
N SER A 815 28.96 -43.29 -18.24
CA SER A 815 29.83 -44.44 -18.53
C SER A 815 30.20 -45.26 -17.30
N LEU A 816 29.93 -44.76 -16.09
CA LEU A 816 30.32 -45.37 -14.83
C LEU A 816 29.16 -46.12 -14.15
N PRO A 817 29.43 -47.20 -13.38
CA PRO A 817 28.39 -47.97 -12.69
C PRO A 817 27.53 -47.14 -11.72
N ILE A 818 28.15 -46.19 -11.00
CA ILE A 818 27.49 -45.35 -9.99
C ILE A 818 26.35 -44.50 -10.57
N PHE A 819 26.36 -44.24 -11.88
CA PHE A 819 25.39 -43.34 -12.52
C PHE A 819 23.95 -43.77 -12.28
N ARG A 820 23.69 -45.09 -12.20
CA ARG A 820 22.34 -45.63 -11.97
C ARG A 820 21.78 -45.30 -10.59
N GLU A 821 22.64 -44.92 -9.64
CA GLU A 821 22.28 -44.55 -8.27
C GLU A 821 22.16 -43.02 -8.09
N LEU A 822 22.60 -42.25 -9.09
CA LEU A 822 22.51 -40.79 -9.09
C LEU A 822 21.20 -40.34 -9.73
N GLU A 823 20.58 -39.31 -9.17
CA GLU A 823 19.44 -38.59 -9.75
C GLU A 823 19.87 -37.18 -10.13
N PHE A 824 19.63 -36.77 -11.37
CA PHE A 824 19.87 -35.41 -11.83
C PHE A 824 18.56 -34.70 -12.13
N ARG A 825 18.42 -33.46 -11.69
CA ARG A 825 17.30 -32.58 -12.09
C ARG A 825 17.81 -31.27 -12.65
N ILE A 826 17.49 -31.02 -13.92
CA ILE A 826 17.96 -29.87 -14.69
C ILE A 826 16.75 -29.00 -15.03
N ILE A 827 16.72 -27.79 -14.47
CA ILE A 827 15.61 -26.86 -14.63
C ILE A 827 16.13 -25.55 -15.17
N GLY A 828 15.46 -25.02 -16.19
CA GLY A 828 15.83 -23.74 -16.78
C GLY A 828 15.05 -23.44 -18.04
N LYS A 829 15.23 -22.23 -18.56
CA LYS A 829 14.64 -21.81 -19.84
C LYS A 829 15.59 -20.88 -20.57
N GLY A 830 15.53 -20.90 -21.90
CA GLY A 830 16.31 -20.03 -22.78
C GLY A 830 16.55 -20.66 -24.15
N GLU A 831 17.07 -19.87 -25.08
CA GLU A 831 17.26 -20.27 -26.49
C GLU A 831 18.10 -21.54 -26.64
N LEU A 832 19.10 -21.73 -25.76
CA LEU A 832 20.02 -22.87 -25.81
C LEU A 832 19.45 -24.14 -25.15
N PHE A 833 18.28 -24.09 -24.50
CA PHE A 833 17.79 -25.17 -23.64
C PHE A 833 17.69 -26.50 -24.38
N LYS A 834 16.94 -26.51 -25.50
CA LYS A 834 16.62 -27.73 -26.25
C LYS A 834 17.87 -28.40 -26.82
N GLU A 835 18.78 -27.61 -27.39
CA GLU A 835 20.03 -28.10 -27.96
C GLU A 835 20.95 -28.66 -26.87
N THR A 836 21.17 -27.89 -25.80
CA THR A 836 22.12 -28.23 -24.73
C THR A 836 21.73 -29.53 -24.04
N VAL A 837 20.46 -29.70 -23.66
CA VAL A 837 20.04 -30.89 -22.89
C VAL A 837 19.74 -32.12 -23.75
N LYS A 838 19.70 -32.00 -25.08
CA LYS A 838 19.38 -33.10 -26.01
C LYS A 838 20.17 -34.39 -25.74
N PRO A 839 21.50 -34.37 -25.50
CA PRO A 839 22.29 -35.60 -25.32
C PRO A 839 21.92 -36.42 -24.07
N ILE A 840 21.39 -35.78 -23.04
CA ILE A 840 21.11 -36.39 -21.73
C ILE A 840 19.63 -36.79 -21.54
N ARG A 841 18.73 -36.36 -22.43
CA ARG A 841 17.28 -36.70 -22.39
C ARG A 841 16.98 -38.20 -22.41
N LYS A 842 17.91 -39.02 -22.91
CA LYS A 842 17.75 -40.47 -23.02
C LYS A 842 17.88 -41.21 -21.69
N PHE A 843 18.42 -40.58 -20.66
CA PHE A 843 18.70 -41.22 -19.37
C PHE A 843 17.49 -41.13 -18.43
N LYS A 844 17.08 -42.27 -17.86
CA LYS A 844 15.88 -42.36 -17.00
C LYS A 844 16.03 -41.63 -15.66
N ASN A 845 17.26 -41.48 -15.18
CA ASN A 845 17.62 -40.82 -13.92
C ASN A 845 17.93 -39.32 -14.10
N VAL A 846 17.63 -38.74 -15.27
CA VAL A 846 17.81 -37.32 -15.57
C VAL A 846 16.45 -36.68 -15.84
N ILE A 847 15.98 -35.85 -14.92
CA ILE A 847 14.73 -35.09 -14.98
C ILE A 847 15.02 -33.71 -15.59
N ILE A 848 14.26 -33.31 -16.62
CA ILE A 848 14.50 -32.08 -17.37
C ILE A 848 13.21 -31.27 -17.45
N GLU A 849 13.25 -30.00 -17.03
CA GLU A 849 12.09 -29.09 -17.06
C GLU A 849 12.44 -27.75 -17.72
N GLU A 850 11.69 -27.40 -18.79
CA GLU A 850 11.86 -26.14 -19.53
C GLU A 850 10.98 -25.03 -18.95
N ARG A 851 11.33 -24.49 -17.77
CA ARG A 851 10.57 -23.43 -17.10
C ARG A 851 11.44 -22.56 -16.19
N PHE A 852 10.89 -21.42 -15.80
CA PHE A 852 11.39 -20.63 -14.66
C PHE A 852 10.64 -21.04 -13.39
N LEU A 853 11.27 -20.82 -12.25
CA LEU A 853 10.74 -21.14 -10.92
C LEU A 853 10.62 -19.86 -10.10
N ARG A 854 9.61 -19.79 -9.23
CA ARG A 854 9.56 -18.80 -8.13
C ARG A 854 10.53 -19.21 -7.00
N GLN A 855 10.91 -18.26 -6.16
CA GLN A 855 11.83 -18.53 -5.03
C GLN A 855 11.29 -19.62 -4.09
N GLU A 856 9.98 -19.68 -3.87
CA GLU A 856 9.36 -20.70 -3.00
C GLU A 856 9.45 -22.10 -3.63
N GLU A 857 9.28 -22.20 -4.96
CA GLU A 857 9.44 -23.47 -5.69
C GLU A 857 10.91 -23.92 -5.66
N ILE A 858 11.86 -22.98 -5.76
CA ILE A 858 13.29 -23.25 -5.62
C ILE A 858 13.58 -23.76 -4.19
N ALA A 859 13.06 -23.08 -3.17
CA ALA A 859 13.23 -23.48 -1.78
C ALA A 859 12.61 -24.86 -1.47
N GLU A 860 11.45 -25.18 -2.03
CA GLU A 860 10.82 -26.49 -1.94
C GLU A 860 11.69 -27.57 -2.58
N LEU A 861 12.19 -27.33 -3.80
CA LEU A 861 13.11 -28.24 -4.47
C LEU A 861 14.38 -28.46 -3.64
N HIS A 862 14.97 -27.40 -3.10
CA HIS A 862 16.17 -27.52 -2.27
C HIS A 862 15.99 -28.47 -1.08
N GLN A 863 14.77 -28.68 -0.56
CA GLN A 863 14.54 -29.65 0.51
C GLN A 863 14.78 -31.11 0.07
N HIS A 864 14.64 -31.41 -1.22
CA HIS A 864 14.71 -32.76 -1.77
C HIS A 864 16.04 -33.11 -2.46
N TYR A 865 16.98 -32.17 -2.52
CA TYR A 865 18.30 -32.36 -3.15
C TYR A 865 19.43 -32.02 -2.17
N GLY A 866 20.58 -32.68 -2.35
CA GLY A 866 21.76 -32.50 -1.49
C GLY A 866 22.92 -31.80 -2.19
N VAL A 867 23.07 -31.97 -3.50
CA VAL A 867 24.19 -31.42 -4.28
C VAL A 867 23.67 -30.42 -5.30
N PHE A 868 24.31 -29.26 -5.41
CA PHE A 868 23.99 -28.26 -6.42
C PHE A 868 25.13 -28.18 -7.44
N LEU A 869 24.91 -28.73 -8.64
CA LEU A 869 25.88 -28.70 -9.73
C LEU A 869 25.70 -27.41 -10.51
N VAL A 870 26.68 -26.53 -10.40
CA VAL A 870 26.52 -25.12 -10.73
C VAL A 870 27.80 -24.53 -11.34
N PRO A 871 28.35 -25.10 -12.43
CA PRO A 871 29.48 -24.50 -13.12
C PRO A 871 29.11 -23.12 -13.68
N THR A 872 30.11 -22.29 -13.90
CA THR A 872 29.93 -20.99 -14.56
C THR A 872 31.22 -20.60 -15.29
N ARG A 873 31.11 -19.73 -16.29
CA ARG A 873 32.27 -19.12 -16.94
C ARG A 873 32.57 -17.75 -16.36
N MET A 874 31.56 -17.11 -15.74
CA MET A 874 31.69 -15.84 -15.05
C MET A 874 30.46 -15.63 -14.16
N ASP A 875 30.69 -15.37 -12.87
CA ASP A 875 29.69 -14.80 -11.97
C ASP A 875 30.38 -13.71 -11.14
N SER A 876 29.68 -12.59 -10.95
CA SER A 876 30.09 -11.51 -10.04
C SER A 876 29.81 -11.85 -8.57
N GLN A 877 28.99 -12.87 -8.33
CA GLN A 877 28.78 -13.51 -7.03
C GLN A 877 28.30 -14.95 -7.22
N GLY A 878 27.09 -15.12 -7.77
CA GLY A 878 26.43 -16.42 -7.92
C GLY A 878 25.18 -16.60 -7.04
N VAL A 879 24.17 -15.73 -7.14
CA VAL A 879 22.98 -15.70 -6.26
C VAL A 879 22.31 -17.07 -6.12
N SER A 880 21.96 -17.75 -7.22
CA SER A 880 21.28 -19.06 -7.16
C SER A 880 22.13 -20.15 -6.47
N ARG A 881 23.47 -20.06 -6.57
CA ARG A 881 24.35 -20.95 -5.81
C ARG A 881 24.25 -20.66 -4.32
N ASP A 882 24.28 -19.39 -3.93
CA ASP A 882 24.21 -19.00 -2.52
C ASP A 882 22.83 -19.31 -1.91
N GLU A 883 21.74 -19.23 -2.69
CA GLU A 883 20.41 -19.71 -2.27
C GLU A 883 20.41 -21.23 -1.98
N ALA A 884 21.07 -22.02 -2.84
CA ALA A 884 21.24 -23.46 -2.66
C ALA A 884 22.13 -23.79 -1.44
N MET A 885 23.24 -23.08 -1.28
CA MET A 885 24.13 -23.19 -0.12
C MET A 885 23.41 -22.83 1.17
N SER A 886 22.62 -21.74 1.20
CA SER A 886 21.79 -21.35 2.35
C SER A 886 20.87 -22.49 2.77
N SER A 887 20.25 -23.15 1.78
CA SER A 887 19.36 -24.30 1.97
C SER A 887 20.10 -25.60 2.35
N GLY A 888 21.44 -25.58 2.36
CA GLY A 888 22.32 -26.70 2.74
C GLY A 888 22.76 -27.61 1.59
N LEU A 889 22.60 -27.21 0.32
CA LEU A 889 23.13 -28.00 -0.79
C LEU A 889 24.64 -27.74 -0.93
N VAL A 890 25.42 -28.80 -1.14
CA VAL A 890 26.86 -28.69 -1.39
C VAL A 890 27.06 -28.19 -2.82
N PRO A 891 27.68 -27.02 -3.04
CA PRO A 891 27.91 -26.50 -4.37
C PRO A 891 29.12 -27.19 -5.01
N ILE A 892 28.95 -27.67 -6.24
CA ILE A 892 30.05 -28.08 -7.12
C ILE A 892 30.12 -27.08 -8.26
N THR A 893 31.20 -26.31 -8.33
CA THR A 893 31.33 -25.16 -9.23
C THR A 893 32.76 -24.97 -9.74
N THR A 894 32.98 -23.93 -10.51
CA THR A 894 34.25 -23.61 -11.16
C THR A 894 34.97 -22.46 -10.44
N ASN A 895 36.29 -22.56 -10.32
CA ASN A 895 37.20 -21.59 -9.71
C ASN A 895 37.47 -20.40 -10.65
N VAL A 896 36.44 -19.60 -10.92
CA VAL A 896 36.50 -18.46 -11.85
C VAL A 896 35.89 -17.20 -11.26
N ALA A 897 36.34 -16.03 -11.74
CA ALA A 897 35.77 -14.73 -11.38
C ALA A 897 35.62 -14.54 -9.86
N ALA A 898 34.45 -14.11 -9.38
CA ALA A 898 34.20 -13.87 -7.97
C ALA A 898 33.89 -15.15 -7.18
N ILE A 899 33.73 -16.31 -7.82
CA ILE A 899 33.34 -17.56 -7.15
C ILE A 899 34.20 -17.88 -5.91
N PRO A 900 35.54 -17.73 -5.93
CA PRO A 900 36.40 -18.06 -4.80
C PRO A 900 36.22 -17.15 -3.57
N GLU A 901 35.55 -16.00 -3.71
CA GLU A 901 35.19 -15.15 -2.57
C GLU A 901 34.06 -15.76 -1.72
N PHE A 902 33.23 -16.59 -2.34
CA PHE A 902 32.00 -17.13 -1.74
C PHE A 902 32.09 -18.62 -1.47
N VAL A 903 32.88 -19.37 -2.26
CA VAL A 903 33.07 -20.80 -2.09
C VAL A 903 34.55 -21.13 -2.03
N ASP A 904 34.94 -21.91 -1.03
CA ASP A 904 36.24 -22.53 -0.91
C ASP A 904 36.08 -24.03 -0.55
N SER A 905 37.20 -24.74 -0.42
CA SER A 905 37.22 -26.17 -0.07
C SER A 905 36.59 -26.51 1.29
N SER A 906 36.35 -25.53 2.16
CA SER A 906 35.71 -25.76 3.46
C SER A 906 34.19 -25.85 3.37
N CYS A 907 33.58 -25.31 2.30
CA CYS A 907 32.14 -25.16 2.17
C CYS A 907 31.58 -25.62 0.81
N GLY A 908 32.43 -26.01 -0.14
CA GLY A 908 32.03 -26.56 -1.44
C GLY A 908 33.18 -27.22 -2.17
N MET A 909 32.96 -27.52 -3.44
CA MET A 909 33.98 -28.12 -4.32
C MET A 909 34.17 -27.24 -5.55
N LEU A 910 35.42 -26.87 -5.82
CA LEU A 910 35.80 -26.03 -6.94
C LEU A 910 36.76 -26.76 -7.85
N VAL A 911 36.57 -26.58 -9.16
CA VAL A 911 37.44 -27.13 -10.21
C VAL A 911 37.87 -26.02 -11.16
N ASP A 912 38.88 -26.25 -11.97
CA ASP A 912 39.35 -25.25 -12.92
C ASP A 912 38.30 -24.92 -14.01
N ALA A 913 38.48 -23.80 -14.68
CA ALA A 913 37.60 -23.38 -15.77
C ALA A 913 37.53 -24.48 -16.87
N GLU A 914 36.31 -24.73 -17.36
CA GLU A 914 36.02 -25.77 -18.38
C GLU A 914 36.29 -27.23 -17.95
N ASP A 915 36.68 -27.50 -16.70
CA ASP A 915 37.03 -28.85 -16.24
C ASP A 915 35.81 -29.69 -15.83
N PHE A 916 35.10 -30.22 -16.81
CA PHE A 916 33.98 -31.14 -16.56
C PHE A 916 34.41 -32.53 -16.06
N HIS A 917 35.71 -32.88 -16.12
CA HIS A 917 36.22 -34.12 -15.51
C HIS A 917 36.32 -33.94 -14.00
N GLY A 918 36.92 -32.83 -13.54
CA GLY A 918 36.92 -32.45 -12.13
C GLY A 918 35.50 -32.36 -11.55
N LEU A 919 34.53 -31.79 -12.29
CA LEU A 919 33.13 -31.75 -11.84
C LEU A 919 32.57 -33.17 -11.58
N ALA A 920 32.92 -34.14 -12.41
CA ALA A 920 32.51 -35.53 -12.24
C ALA A 920 33.24 -36.18 -11.05
N ASP A 921 34.53 -35.90 -10.88
CA ASP A 921 35.33 -36.40 -9.76
C ASP A 921 34.80 -35.89 -8.42
N CYS A 922 34.39 -34.62 -8.34
CA CYS A 922 33.72 -34.06 -7.15
C CYS A 922 32.42 -34.81 -6.81
N ILE A 923 31.59 -35.14 -7.81
CA ILE A 923 30.35 -35.92 -7.60
C ILE A 923 30.69 -37.32 -7.08
N ILE A 924 31.71 -37.97 -7.64
CA ILE A 924 32.20 -39.28 -7.20
C ILE A 924 32.68 -39.21 -5.74
N GLU A 925 33.44 -38.18 -5.39
CA GLU A 925 33.97 -37.99 -4.04
C GLU A 925 32.84 -37.80 -3.02
N LEU A 926 31.85 -36.95 -3.30
CA LEU A 926 30.69 -36.78 -2.41
C LEU A 926 29.87 -38.07 -2.31
N TYR A 927 29.71 -38.81 -3.41
CA TYR A 927 29.01 -40.10 -3.41
C TYR A 927 29.69 -41.10 -2.46
N GLN A 928 31.02 -41.17 -2.49
CA GLN A 928 31.84 -42.09 -1.69
C GLN A 928 31.99 -41.66 -0.21
N ASN A 929 31.89 -40.35 0.09
CA ASN A 929 32.20 -39.80 1.40
C ASN A 929 31.01 -39.07 2.05
N PRO A 930 30.07 -39.78 2.71
CA PRO A 930 28.93 -39.17 3.39
C PRO A 930 29.30 -38.14 4.47
N ASP A 931 30.39 -38.36 5.21
CA ASP A 931 30.82 -37.44 6.27
C ASP A 931 31.37 -36.12 5.70
N LEU A 932 32.01 -36.18 4.52
CA LEU A 932 32.43 -34.99 3.78
C LEU A 932 31.20 -34.18 3.33
N PHE A 933 30.20 -34.86 2.78
CA PHE A 933 28.95 -34.24 2.34
C PHE A 933 28.23 -33.50 3.47
N GLU A 934 28.03 -34.13 4.63
CA GLU A 934 27.36 -33.49 5.77
C GLU A 934 28.12 -32.25 6.26
N ARG A 935 29.45 -32.36 6.37
CA ARG A 935 30.30 -31.25 6.78
C ARG A 935 30.21 -30.07 5.80
N LEU A 936 30.36 -30.34 4.50
CA LEU A 936 30.26 -29.30 3.47
C LEU A 936 28.85 -28.69 3.43
N SER A 937 27.79 -29.50 3.59
CA SER A 937 26.40 -29.03 3.61
C SER A 937 26.15 -28.02 4.73
N TRP A 938 26.62 -28.31 5.94
CA TRP A 938 26.54 -27.38 7.07
C TRP A 938 27.35 -26.12 6.81
N ASN A 939 28.62 -26.27 6.39
CA ASN A 939 29.53 -25.15 6.19
C ASN A 939 29.08 -24.22 5.05
N ALA A 940 28.54 -24.76 3.96
CA ALA A 940 27.93 -23.99 2.87
C ALA A 940 26.87 -23.02 3.41
N SER A 941 25.98 -23.53 4.27
CA SER A 941 24.91 -22.74 4.85
C SER A 941 25.41 -21.69 5.85
N GLN A 942 26.43 -22.03 6.65
CA GLN A 942 27.05 -21.05 7.56
C GLN A 942 27.79 -19.95 6.80
N ARG A 943 28.48 -20.29 5.70
CA ARG A 943 29.20 -19.33 4.85
C ARG A 943 28.27 -18.24 4.35
N VAL A 944 27.11 -18.61 3.80
CA VAL A 944 26.11 -17.66 3.30
C VAL A 944 25.53 -16.79 4.41
N ARG A 945 25.20 -17.37 5.57
CA ARG A 945 24.68 -16.59 6.73
C ARG A 945 25.63 -15.49 7.16
N VAL A 946 26.93 -15.75 7.16
CA VAL A 946 27.96 -14.80 7.62
C VAL A 946 28.28 -13.72 6.58
N GLN A 947 28.10 -14.00 5.28
CA GLN A 947 28.49 -13.07 4.21
C GLN A 947 27.31 -12.32 3.56
N SER A 948 26.19 -13.00 3.33
CA SER A 948 25.10 -12.53 2.47
C SER A 948 23.74 -12.50 3.18
N GLY A 949 23.73 -12.71 4.49
CA GLY A 949 22.53 -12.57 5.32
C GLY A 949 22.08 -11.11 5.51
N VAL A 950 20.97 -10.93 6.23
CA VAL A 950 20.33 -9.63 6.49
C VAL A 950 21.29 -8.58 7.06
N GLN A 951 22.14 -8.96 8.02
CA GLN A 951 23.02 -8.02 8.72
C GLN A 951 24.11 -7.46 7.80
N GLN A 952 24.70 -8.31 6.95
CA GLN A 952 25.79 -7.94 6.06
C GLN A 952 25.34 -7.30 4.75
N THR A 953 24.04 -7.38 4.44
CA THR A 953 23.44 -6.83 3.23
C THR A 953 22.38 -5.78 3.57
N ILE A 954 21.14 -6.19 3.82
CA ILE A 954 19.98 -5.30 4.03
C ILE A 954 20.24 -4.19 5.05
N ILE A 955 20.81 -4.49 6.23
CA ILE A 955 21.05 -3.46 7.26
C ILE A 955 22.09 -2.42 6.78
N ARG A 956 23.19 -2.87 6.16
CA ARG A 956 24.21 -1.97 5.59
C ARG A 956 23.66 -1.15 4.44
N GLU A 957 22.76 -1.71 3.64
CA GLU A 957 22.09 -0.97 2.56
C GLU A 957 21.19 0.11 3.13
N LEU A 958 20.35 -0.22 4.13
CA LEU A 958 19.50 0.77 4.80
C LEU A 958 20.29 1.89 5.47
N GLU A 959 21.50 1.63 5.97
CA GLU A 959 22.42 2.67 6.46
C GLU A 959 22.89 3.61 5.34
N LEU A 960 23.11 3.10 4.13
CA LEU A 960 23.45 3.92 2.96
C LEU A 960 22.27 4.74 2.44
N LEU A 961 21.02 4.30 2.68
CA LEU A 961 19.81 4.95 2.20
C LEU A 961 19.31 6.09 3.11
N LYS A 962 19.79 6.14 4.36
CA LYS A 962 19.54 7.25 5.29
C LYS A 962 20.34 8.47 4.86
#